data_AF-A0A7X8UK94-F1
#
_entry.id   AF-A0A7X8UK94-F1
#
_cell.length_a   1.000
_cell.length_b   1.000
_cell.length_c   1.000
_cell.angle_alpha   90.00
_cell.angle_beta   90.00
_cell.angle_gamma   90.00
#
_symmetry.space_group_name_H-M   'P 1'
#
loop_
_entity.id
_entity.type
_entity.pdbx_description
1 polymer ?
#
loop_
_entity_poly.entity_id
_entity_poly.type
_entity_poly.pdbx_seq_one_letter_code
_entity_poly.pdbx_strand_id
1 'polypeptide(L)'
;MEGIISTIKQNCRRCYTCVRDCPAKAIRIEDGQASVVAERCIGCGNCTMVCSQGAKAYKSGIEGALALLDGGNTVALVAPSFPVGFSIPPAQVIGALRRLGFTYVVEVAYGADLVNQACNDYLKEHPTGIHIGSACPAVVEYIRKYHPELTDRILPVVSPMVATALAVKKLYGQDIRCIFVGPCVAKKAEITDSQVAGAVDEVLTLEELQKIFIARGIDAAQVSPSDFDPPHAGLARIYPIPGGLLESAGIGEGILDPRLIVVSGKDETIETLAQLPTDDIEGTLLVEALMCNGCYSGPGVEGTEPAMLRRRRVTEFAAESLRRQSEGTLPAHDPDSGPLDLSRSFEPNDQRSHGPTEEEIREILSRTNKFFPEDELNCGACGYPTCRAKAVAVYEGMAEEAMCLPFIIEQSERVCEELHVPWNNLRDVHRHLINSEKLASMGQMAAGVAHELNNPLSSILLYAHILQRKLRDRDDLDHDLKLMAEESERCKKIISNLLDFARQSRVKIEPVSVEELVRSAVDGAACNLPPGPDRDLDIAIDVTPGLVADLDRDQMTQVLVNLIKNGVEAMERRAGAVRVSAHAVPGTDRVRLSVSDQGTGIPAGAQDKVFQPFFTTKSIGKGTGLGLPISYGIVKMHNGNIWFDSEQGVGTTFHVEIPMTRSGGERSPK
;
A
#
# COMPACT_ATOMS: atom_id res chain seq x y z
N MET A 1 -22.54 18.58 11.51
CA MET A 1 -22.74 18.11 10.13
C MET A 1 -22.38 16.63 10.11
N GLU A 2 -23.21 15.74 9.59
CA GLU A 2 -22.91 14.30 9.63
C GLU A 2 -21.78 13.99 8.64
N GLY A 3 -20.68 13.42 9.12
CA GLY A 3 -19.51 13.12 8.28
C GLY A 3 -19.78 12.01 7.26
N ILE A 4 -19.15 12.08 6.09
CA ILE A 4 -19.27 11.03 5.05
C ILE A 4 -18.72 9.69 5.52
N ILE A 5 -17.74 9.69 6.42
CA ILE A 5 -17.13 8.47 6.97
C ILE A 5 -17.51 8.35 8.44
N SER A 6 -17.97 7.17 8.85
CA SER A 6 -18.41 6.87 10.21
C SER A 6 -17.69 5.63 10.76
N THR A 7 -17.88 5.36 12.07
CA THR A 7 -17.36 4.16 12.72
C THR A 7 -18.48 3.34 13.32
N ILE A 8 -18.60 2.09 12.89
CA ILE A 8 -19.46 1.07 13.48
C ILE A 8 -18.74 0.55 14.73
N LYS A 9 -19.01 1.17 15.89
CA LYS A 9 -18.26 0.91 17.15
C LYS A 9 -18.21 -0.58 17.51
N GLN A 10 -19.28 -1.31 17.26
CA GLN A 10 -19.41 -2.75 17.57
C GLN A 10 -18.37 -3.64 16.84
N ASN A 11 -17.95 -3.22 15.65
CA ASN A 11 -17.00 -3.97 14.83
C ASN A 11 -15.55 -3.61 15.17
N CYS A 12 -15.30 -2.51 15.87
CA CYS A 12 -13.94 -2.02 16.10
C CYS A 12 -13.21 -2.89 17.14
N ARG A 13 -12.02 -3.36 16.79
CA ARG A 13 -11.14 -4.17 17.67
C ARG A 13 -9.88 -3.45 18.11
N ARG A 14 -9.88 -2.11 18.08
CA ARG A 14 -8.81 -1.26 18.65
C ARG A 14 -7.39 -1.56 18.12
N CYS A 15 -7.27 -1.97 16.85
CA CYS A 15 -5.98 -2.24 16.21
C CYS A 15 -5.25 -0.98 15.71
N TYR A 16 -5.90 0.19 15.77
CA TYR A 16 -5.40 1.51 15.37
C TYR A 16 -4.88 1.67 13.93
N THR A 17 -5.04 0.66 13.05
CA THR A 17 -4.67 0.77 11.62
C THR A 17 -5.31 1.98 10.95
N CYS A 18 -6.59 2.25 11.22
CA CYS A 18 -7.25 3.43 10.68
C CYS A 18 -6.66 4.78 11.15
N VAL A 19 -6.04 4.84 12.34
CA VAL A 19 -5.35 6.05 12.84
C VAL A 19 -4.00 6.20 12.11
N ARG A 20 -3.26 5.09 11.97
CA ARG A 20 -1.98 5.04 11.27
C ARG A 20 -2.10 5.49 9.83
N ASP A 21 -3.09 4.98 9.13
CA ASP A 21 -3.28 5.19 7.71
C ASP A 21 -4.14 6.41 7.35
N CYS A 22 -4.70 7.13 8.33
CA CYS A 22 -5.44 8.35 8.04
C CYS A 22 -4.48 9.48 7.62
N PRO A 23 -4.58 10.00 6.37
CA PRO A 23 -3.72 11.10 5.91
C PRO A 23 -3.89 12.37 6.73
N ALA A 24 -5.13 12.66 7.14
CA ALA A 24 -5.51 13.85 7.90
C ALA A 24 -5.42 13.69 9.42
N LYS A 25 -5.00 12.50 9.90
CA LYS A 25 -5.08 12.11 11.34
C LYS A 25 -6.42 12.50 11.98
N ALA A 26 -7.52 12.29 11.24
CA ALA A 26 -8.88 12.67 11.62
C ALA A 26 -9.62 11.59 12.44
N ILE A 27 -8.90 10.58 12.96
CA ILE A 27 -9.48 9.50 13.77
C ILE A 27 -9.11 9.76 15.22
N ARG A 28 -10.11 10.03 16.05
CA ARG A 28 -9.96 10.18 17.50
C ARG A 28 -10.13 8.83 18.19
N ILE A 29 -9.41 8.60 19.29
CA ILE A 29 -9.67 7.51 20.23
C ILE A 29 -10.28 8.11 21.51
N GLU A 30 -11.46 7.61 21.89
CA GLU A 30 -12.15 7.92 23.15
C GLU A 30 -12.62 6.60 23.79
N ASP A 31 -12.27 6.38 25.06
CA ASP A 31 -12.48 5.14 25.81
C ASP A 31 -11.95 3.90 25.06
N GLY A 32 -10.78 4.05 24.43
CA GLY A 32 -10.16 3.05 23.56
C GLY A 32 -10.93 2.78 22.25
N GLN A 33 -11.98 3.54 21.94
CA GLN A 33 -12.84 3.34 20.77
C GLN A 33 -12.51 4.39 19.69
N ALA A 34 -12.27 3.93 18.47
CA ALA A 34 -12.04 4.83 17.35
C ALA A 34 -13.34 5.53 16.93
N SER A 35 -13.26 6.83 16.67
CA SER A 35 -14.30 7.68 16.08
C SER A 35 -13.71 8.58 15.00
N VAL A 36 -14.50 8.97 14.00
CA VAL A 36 -14.04 9.91 12.95
C VAL A 36 -14.46 11.31 13.37
N VAL A 37 -13.52 12.26 13.36
CA VAL A 37 -13.80 13.69 13.56
C VAL A 37 -14.14 14.29 12.21
N ALA A 38 -15.41 14.63 11.99
CA ALA A 38 -15.94 14.99 10.67
C ALA A 38 -15.29 16.25 10.11
N GLU A 39 -15.05 17.25 10.97
CA GLU A 39 -14.45 18.54 10.64
C GLU A 39 -13.04 18.37 10.07
N ARG A 40 -12.26 17.44 10.64
CA ARG A 40 -10.90 17.08 10.22
C ARG A 40 -10.87 16.13 9.01
N CYS A 41 -11.91 15.34 8.81
CA CYS A 41 -11.92 14.31 7.77
C CYS A 41 -11.91 14.92 6.36
N ILE A 42 -11.03 14.41 5.49
CA ILE A 42 -10.96 14.80 4.06
C ILE A 42 -11.81 13.91 3.13
N GLY A 43 -12.62 13.01 3.68
CA GLY A 43 -13.50 12.13 2.89
C GLY A 43 -12.80 11.08 2.01
N CYS A 44 -11.47 10.92 2.09
CA CYS A 44 -10.69 10.06 1.18
C CYS A 44 -11.01 8.56 1.21
N GLY A 45 -11.72 8.07 2.24
CA GLY A 45 -12.08 6.66 2.38
C GLY A 45 -10.91 5.72 2.73
N ASN A 46 -9.67 6.19 2.88
CA ASN A 46 -8.53 5.30 3.12
C ASN A 46 -8.71 4.38 4.35
N CYS A 47 -9.35 4.90 5.40
CA CYS A 47 -9.64 4.13 6.60
C CYS A 47 -10.63 2.97 6.39
N THR A 48 -11.51 3.02 5.37
CA THR A 48 -12.41 1.89 5.04
C THR A 48 -11.65 0.79 4.34
N MET A 49 -10.66 1.13 3.50
CA MET A 49 -9.82 0.15 2.80
C MET A 49 -8.93 -0.66 3.76
N VAL A 50 -8.35 -0.02 4.77
CA VAL A 50 -7.42 -0.68 5.70
C VAL A 50 -8.11 -1.35 6.89
N CYS A 51 -9.42 -1.14 7.07
CA CYS A 51 -10.14 -1.70 8.22
C CYS A 51 -10.56 -3.14 7.96
N SER A 52 -9.73 -4.08 8.42
CA SER A 52 -10.01 -5.52 8.30
C SER A 52 -11.25 -6.01 9.05
N GLN A 53 -11.84 -5.18 9.91
CA GLN A 53 -13.01 -5.53 10.72
C GLN A 53 -14.32 -4.97 10.15
N GLY A 54 -14.28 -4.22 9.03
CA GLY A 54 -15.46 -3.53 8.52
C GLY A 54 -16.06 -2.54 9.54
N ALA A 55 -15.22 -1.97 10.40
CA ALA A 55 -15.64 -1.01 11.43
C ALA A 55 -15.70 0.43 10.89
N LYS A 56 -15.05 0.71 9.77
CA LYS A 56 -15.11 2.01 9.09
C LYS A 56 -16.01 1.87 7.88
N ALA A 57 -17.02 2.73 7.81
CA ALA A 57 -18.02 2.76 6.75
C ALA A 57 -18.13 4.17 6.18
N TYR A 58 -18.68 4.28 4.97
CA TYR A 58 -19.03 5.55 4.36
C TYR A 58 -20.54 5.64 4.12
N LYS A 59 -21.06 6.87 4.03
CA LYS A 59 -22.47 7.14 3.76
C LYS A 59 -22.88 6.46 2.46
N SER A 60 -23.89 5.59 2.53
CA SER A 60 -24.34 4.89 1.33
C SER A 60 -25.16 5.81 0.42
N GLY A 61 -24.95 5.70 -0.88
CA GLY A 61 -25.76 6.35 -1.91
C GLY A 61 -26.83 5.44 -2.52
N ILE A 62 -26.95 4.19 -2.06
CA ILE A 62 -27.83 3.18 -2.66
C ILE A 62 -29.30 3.60 -2.59
N GLU A 63 -29.79 3.97 -1.41
CA GLU A 63 -31.21 4.33 -1.23
C GLU A 63 -31.58 5.58 -2.05
N GLY A 64 -30.73 6.62 -2.02
CA GLY A 64 -30.92 7.83 -2.80
C GLY A 64 -30.94 7.55 -4.30
N ALA A 65 -30.00 6.73 -4.79
CA ALA A 65 -29.93 6.40 -6.21
C ALA A 65 -31.13 5.55 -6.67
N LEU A 66 -31.58 4.59 -5.87
CA LEU A 66 -32.76 3.79 -6.18
C LEU A 66 -34.03 4.65 -6.22
N ALA A 67 -34.19 5.58 -5.28
CA ALA A 67 -35.31 6.51 -5.27
C ALA A 67 -35.33 7.40 -6.53
N LEU A 68 -34.16 7.87 -6.98
CA LEU A 68 -34.03 8.63 -8.24
C LEU A 68 -34.34 7.76 -9.46
N LEU A 69 -33.84 6.51 -9.50
CA LEU A 69 -34.09 5.57 -10.58
C LEU A 69 -35.57 5.23 -10.73
N ASP A 70 -36.27 5.01 -9.62
CA ASP A 70 -37.70 4.69 -9.63
C ASP A 70 -38.56 5.89 -10.09
N GLY A 71 -38.04 7.13 -9.97
CA GLY A 71 -38.66 8.35 -10.50
C GLY A 71 -38.47 8.58 -12.01
N GLY A 72 -37.54 7.87 -12.65
CA GLY A 72 -37.21 8.03 -14.08
C GLY A 72 -36.41 9.30 -14.42
N ASN A 73 -36.10 9.47 -15.71
CA ASN A 73 -35.31 10.60 -16.25
C ASN A 73 -33.95 10.79 -15.55
N THR A 74 -33.20 9.69 -15.47
CA THR A 74 -31.89 9.64 -14.79
C THR A 74 -30.76 9.43 -15.78
N VAL A 75 -29.59 9.95 -15.44
CA VAL A 75 -28.34 9.75 -16.18
C VAL A 75 -27.25 9.22 -15.26
N ALA A 76 -26.60 8.14 -15.70
CA ALA A 76 -25.41 7.63 -15.05
C ALA A 76 -24.18 8.37 -15.58
N LEU A 77 -23.47 9.10 -14.72
CA LEU A 77 -22.20 9.73 -15.03
C LEU A 77 -21.07 8.77 -14.63
N VAL A 78 -20.55 8.02 -15.59
CA VAL A 78 -19.64 6.90 -15.32
C VAL A 78 -18.18 7.35 -15.35
N ALA A 79 -17.47 7.20 -14.24
CA ALA A 79 -16.04 7.51 -14.12
C ALA A 79 -15.21 6.64 -15.08
N PRO A 80 -14.12 7.15 -15.71
CA PRO A 80 -13.34 6.36 -16.68
C PRO A 80 -12.61 5.15 -16.07
N SER A 81 -12.53 5.12 -14.74
CA SER A 81 -11.98 4.00 -13.97
C SER A 81 -12.97 2.86 -13.73
N PHE A 82 -14.24 2.97 -14.16
CA PHE A 82 -15.25 1.93 -13.93
C PHE A 82 -14.85 0.50 -14.32
N PRO A 83 -13.99 0.22 -15.33
CA PRO A 83 -13.64 -1.16 -15.68
C PRO A 83 -12.99 -1.94 -14.54
N VAL A 84 -12.41 -1.27 -13.54
CA VAL A 84 -11.77 -1.93 -12.39
C VAL A 84 -12.77 -2.50 -11.40
N GLY A 85 -14.02 -2.03 -11.45
CA GLY A 85 -15.11 -2.53 -10.63
C GLY A 85 -15.75 -3.78 -11.22
N PHE A 86 -15.35 -4.26 -12.40
CA PHE A 86 -16.08 -5.33 -13.07
C PHE A 86 -15.13 -6.30 -13.80
N SER A 87 -15.35 -7.60 -13.64
CA SER A 87 -14.62 -8.66 -14.37
C SER A 87 -15.28 -9.05 -15.69
N ILE A 88 -16.01 -8.11 -16.29
CA ILE A 88 -16.75 -8.27 -17.55
C ILE A 88 -16.38 -7.14 -18.52
N PRO A 89 -16.62 -7.29 -19.84
CA PRO A 89 -16.34 -6.25 -20.82
C PRO A 89 -17.00 -4.90 -20.47
N PRO A 90 -16.33 -3.75 -20.68
CA PRO A 90 -16.89 -2.44 -20.38
C PRO A 90 -18.29 -2.18 -21.00
N ALA A 91 -18.50 -2.61 -22.24
CA ALA A 91 -19.79 -2.46 -22.94
C ALA A 91 -20.94 -3.22 -22.26
N GLN A 92 -20.66 -4.33 -21.57
CA GLN A 92 -21.65 -5.09 -20.80
C GLN A 92 -22.10 -4.32 -19.56
N VAL A 93 -21.18 -3.63 -18.88
CA VAL A 93 -21.50 -2.76 -17.73
C VAL A 93 -22.42 -1.63 -18.16
N ILE A 94 -22.16 -1.00 -19.31
CA ILE A 94 -23.01 0.06 -19.87
C ILE A 94 -24.41 -0.48 -20.17
N GLY A 95 -24.49 -1.66 -20.80
CA GLY A 95 -25.76 -2.36 -21.01
C GLY A 95 -26.51 -2.64 -19.70
N ALA A 96 -25.80 -3.08 -18.66
CA ALA A 96 -26.37 -3.36 -17.35
C ALA A 96 -26.91 -2.10 -16.65
N LEU A 97 -26.26 -0.94 -16.80
CA LEU A 97 -26.76 0.35 -16.33
C LEU A 97 -28.08 0.72 -17.02
N ARG A 98 -28.20 0.51 -18.34
CA ARG A 98 -29.47 0.71 -19.04
C ARG A 98 -30.56 -0.22 -18.54
N ARG A 99 -30.22 -1.51 -18.38
CA ARG A 99 -31.15 -2.51 -17.83
C ARG A 99 -31.59 -2.19 -16.40
N LEU A 100 -30.75 -1.51 -15.62
CA LEU A 100 -31.08 -1.06 -14.27
C LEU A 100 -32.12 0.07 -14.26
N GLY A 101 -32.26 0.83 -15.35
CA GLY A 101 -33.28 1.87 -15.51
C GLY A 101 -32.73 3.26 -15.83
N PHE A 102 -31.42 3.41 -16.06
CA PHE A 102 -30.86 4.69 -16.49
C PHE A 102 -31.34 5.06 -17.89
N THR A 103 -31.83 6.30 -18.04
CA THR A 103 -32.29 6.83 -19.34
C THR A 103 -31.08 7.08 -20.25
N TYR A 104 -30.02 7.67 -19.69
CA TYR A 104 -28.75 7.90 -20.38
C TYR A 104 -27.57 7.39 -19.55
N VAL A 105 -26.48 7.03 -20.24
CA VAL A 105 -25.21 6.60 -19.64
C VAL A 105 -24.10 7.38 -20.34
N VAL A 106 -23.44 8.28 -19.62
CA VAL A 106 -22.48 9.25 -20.17
C VAL A 106 -21.11 9.08 -19.50
N GLU A 107 -20.04 9.21 -20.28
CA GLU A 107 -18.67 9.14 -19.77
C GLU A 107 -18.26 10.44 -19.06
N VAL A 108 -17.77 10.32 -17.84
CA VAL A 108 -17.17 11.47 -17.10
C VAL A 108 -15.86 11.93 -17.74
N ALA A 109 -15.24 11.11 -18.60
CA ALA A 109 -14.09 11.52 -19.40
C ALA A 109 -14.41 12.77 -20.24
N TYR A 110 -15.66 12.96 -20.67
CA TYR A 110 -16.07 14.16 -21.38
C TYR A 110 -15.90 15.43 -20.53
N GLY A 111 -16.32 15.38 -19.26
CA GLY A 111 -16.11 16.51 -18.35
C GLY A 111 -14.64 16.73 -18.05
N ALA A 112 -13.82 15.69 -18.11
CA ALA A 112 -12.37 15.83 -17.99
C ALA A 112 -11.76 16.54 -19.20
N ASP A 113 -12.23 16.29 -20.43
CA ASP A 113 -11.81 17.05 -21.61
C ASP A 113 -12.18 18.55 -21.47
N LEU A 114 -13.39 18.86 -20.95
CA LEU A 114 -13.80 20.24 -20.67
C LEU A 114 -12.94 20.92 -19.60
N VAL A 115 -12.64 20.20 -18.50
CA VAL A 115 -11.76 20.70 -17.43
C VAL A 115 -10.35 20.93 -17.97
N ASN A 116 -9.83 20.05 -18.83
CA ASN A 116 -8.52 20.23 -19.46
C ASN A 116 -8.44 21.52 -20.28
N GLN A 117 -9.49 21.83 -21.05
CA GLN A 117 -9.59 23.09 -21.79
C GLN A 117 -9.60 24.31 -20.85
N ALA A 118 -10.44 24.27 -19.81
CA ALA A 118 -10.50 25.35 -18.81
C ALA A 118 -9.16 25.55 -18.07
N CYS A 119 -8.47 24.47 -17.71
CA CYS A 119 -7.14 24.53 -17.12
C CYS A 119 -6.13 25.17 -18.09
N ASN A 120 -6.13 24.77 -19.36
CA ASN A 120 -5.26 25.35 -20.37
C ASN A 120 -5.50 26.85 -20.55
N ASP A 121 -6.77 27.29 -20.56
CA ASP A 121 -7.10 28.70 -20.71
C ASP A 121 -6.71 29.50 -19.47
N TYR A 122 -6.94 28.96 -18.27
CA TYR A 122 -6.47 29.57 -17.02
C TYR A 122 -4.95 29.76 -16.99
N LEU A 123 -4.18 28.75 -17.44
CA LEU A 123 -2.72 28.79 -17.45
C LEU A 123 -2.15 29.74 -18.51
N LYS A 124 -2.87 30.04 -19.59
CA LYS A 124 -2.49 31.09 -20.54
C LYS A 124 -2.61 32.47 -19.92
N GLU A 125 -3.63 32.69 -19.09
CA GLU A 125 -3.86 33.94 -18.37
C GLU A 125 -2.95 34.09 -17.14
N HIS A 126 -2.56 32.96 -16.54
CA HIS A 126 -1.70 32.88 -15.35
C HIS A 126 -0.47 32.02 -15.67
N PRO A 127 0.50 32.54 -16.44
CA PRO A 127 1.64 31.75 -16.92
C PRO A 127 2.69 31.48 -15.84
N THR A 128 2.56 32.06 -14.65
CA THR A 128 3.52 31.96 -13.55
C THR A 128 2.83 31.61 -12.25
N GLY A 129 3.54 30.91 -11.37
CA GLY A 129 3.06 30.47 -10.07
C GLY A 129 2.88 28.96 -9.99
N ILE A 130 2.31 28.55 -8.86
CA ILE A 130 2.03 27.16 -8.55
C ILE A 130 0.54 26.90 -8.80
N HIS A 131 0.25 25.86 -9.56
CA HIS A 131 -1.10 25.48 -9.95
C HIS A 131 -1.35 24.02 -9.60
N ILE A 132 -2.26 23.78 -8.67
CA ILE A 132 -2.58 22.45 -8.15
C ILE A 132 -3.92 21.99 -8.74
N GLY A 133 -3.96 20.78 -9.31
CA GLY A 133 -5.17 20.21 -9.89
C GLY A 133 -6.32 20.08 -8.88
N SER A 134 -7.54 20.45 -9.29
CA SER A 134 -8.75 20.42 -8.45
C SER A 134 -9.55 19.11 -8.54
N ALA A 135 -9.12 18.16 -9.38
CA ALA A 135 -9.93 16.99 -9.74
C ALA A 135 -10.11 15.98 -8.59
N CYS A 136 -9.13 15.88 -7.67
CA CYS A 136 -9.18 15.00 -6.51
C CYS A 136 -9.77 15.74 -5.29
N PRO A 137 -11.02 15.47 -4.89
CA PRO A 137 -11.65 16.23 -3.80
C PRO A 137 -10.96 16.03 -2.45
N ALA A 138 -10.36 14.85 -2.24
CA ALA A 138 -9.61 14.57 -1.02
C ALA A 138 -8.33 15.44 -0.91
N VAL A 139 -7.68 15.75 -2.04
CA VAL A 139 -6.52 16.66 -2.07
C VAL A 139 -6.97 18.09 -1.82
N VAL A 140 -8.04 18.54 -2.49
CA VAL A 140 -8.64 19.86 -2.25
C VAL A 140 -8.98 20.04 -0.78
N GLU A 141 -9.68 19.10 -0.16
CA GLU A 141 -10.02 19.16 1.27
C GLU A 141 -8.79 19.08 2.17
N TYR A 142 -7.75 18.33 1.78
CA TYR A 142 -6.50 18.28 2.53
C TYR A 142 -5.78 19.63 2.51
N ILE A 143 -5.68 20.28 1.35
CA ILE A 143 -5.10 21.61 1.21
C ILE A 143 -5.87 22.62 2.04
N ARG A 144 -7.20 22.74 1.83
CA ARG A 144 -8.03 23.71 2.57
C ARG A 144 -7.89 23.58 4.08
N LYS A 145 -7.71 22.36 4.60
CA LYS A 145 -7.67 22.06 6.05
C LYS A 145 -6.30 22.09 6.68
N TYR A 146 -5.27 21.66 5.96
CA TYR A 146 -3.94 21.40 6.52
C TYR A 146 -2.83 22.21 5.85
N HIS A 147 -3.10 22.81 4.69
CA HIS A 147 -2.25 23.77 4.00
C HIS A 147 -3.07 24.96 3.46
N PRO A 148 -3.81 25.68 4.33
CA PRO A 148 -4.69 26.76 3.90
C PRO A 148 -3.96 27.84 3.09
N GLU A 149 -2.65 28.03 3.31
CA GLU A 149 -1.77 28.89 2.52
C GLU A 149 -1.64 28.49 1.04
N LEU A 150 -1.92 27.24 0.68
CA LEU A 150 -1.91 26.74 -0.69
C LEU A 150 -3.31 26.77 -1.34
N THR A 151 -4.35 27.24 -0.64
CA THR A 151 -5.73 27.19 -1.15
C THR A 151 -5.89 27.98 -2.46
N ASP A 152 -5.27 29.16 -2.54
CA ASP A 152 -5.30 30.02 -3.74
C ASP A 152 -4.47 29.46 -4.91
N ARG A 153 -3.70 28.39 -4.67
CA ARG A 153 -2.93 27.68 -5.70
C ARG A 153 -3.74 26.57 -6.37
N ILE A 154 -4.91 26.23 -5.84
CA ILE A 154 -5.81 25.24 -6.46
C ILE A 154 -6.40 25.86 -7.72
N LEU A 155 -6.31 25.15 -8.85
CA LEU A 155 -6.92 25.57 -10.11
C LEU A 155 -8.43 25.82 -9.91
N PRO A 156 -8.96 27.02 -10.23
CA PRO A 156 -10.32 27.43 -9.88
C PRO A 156 -11.36 26.85 -10.86
N VAL A 157 -11.30 25.54 -11.06
CA VAL A 157 -12.14 24.79 -12.00
C VAL A 157 -12.83 23.65 -11.24
N VAL A 158 -14.09 23.39 -11.58
CA VAL A 158 -14.84 22.23 -11.05
C VAL A 158 -14.18 20.90 -11.43
N SER A 159 -14.53 19.82 -10.72
CA SER A 159 -14.01 18.49 -11.08
C SER A 159 -14.71 17.92 -12.33
N PRO A 160 -14.11 16.93 -13.02
CA PRO A 160 -14.71 16.28 -14.19
C PRO A 160 -16.13 15.78 -13.96
N MET A 161 -16.43 15.26 -12.77
CA MET A 161 -17.78 14.80 -12.41
C MET A 161 -18.81 15.93 -12.54
N VAL A 162 -18.49 17.10 -11.97
CA VAL A 162 -19.38 18.27 -11.99
C VAL A 162 -19.46 18.85 -13.40
N ALA A 163 -18.33 18.97 -14.11
CA ALA A 163 -18.31 19.43 -15.49
C ALA A 163 -19.19 18.57 -16.42
N THR A 164 -19.12 17.24 -16.31
CA THR A 164 -20.00 16.35 -17.08
C THR A 164 -21.46 16.56 -16.71
N ALA A 165 -21.77 16.71 -15.43
CA ALA A 165 -23.15 16.92 -14.98
C ALA A 165 -23.76 18.23 -15.53
N LEU A 166 -22.99 19.31 -15.54
CA LEU A 166 -23.39 20.60 -16.12
C LEU A 166 -23.64 20.48 -17.64
N ALA A 167 -22.74 19.80 -18.36
CA ALA A 167 -22.91 19.55 -19.79
C ALA A 167 -24.15 18.70 -20.10
N VAL A 168 -24.36 17.65 -19.32
CA VAL A 168 -25.52 16.74 -19.45
C VAL A 168 -26.84 17.46 -19.17
N LYS A 169 -26.91 18.30 -18.12
CA LYS A 169 -28.11 19.11 -17.84
C LYS A 169 -28.38 20.14 -18.94
N LYS A 170 -27.34 20.68 -19.58
CA LYS A 170 -27.50 21.56 -20.73
C LYS A 170 -28.02 20.82 -21.96
N LEU A 171 -27.51 19.60 -22.21
CA LEU A 171 -27.87 18.80 -23.38
C LEU A 171 -29.25 18.15 -23.27
N TYR A 172 -29.55 17.55 -22.11
CA TYR A 172 -30.75 16.73 -21.89
C TYR A 172 -31.85 17.46 -21.09
N GLY A 173 -31.58 18.68 -20.62
CA GLY A 173 -32.52 19.48 -19.83
C GLY A 173 -32.19 19.49 -18.33
N GLN A 174 -32.57 20.57 -17.65
CA GLN A 174 -32.20 20.82 -16.26
C GLN A 174 -32.85 19.84 -15.26
N ASP A 175 -34.00 19.27 -15.64
CA ASP A 175 -34.76 18.33 -14.82
C ASP A 175 -34.15 16.92 -14.76
N ILE A 176 -33.12 16.63 -15.58
CA ILE A 176 -32.45 15.34 -15.55
C ILE A 176 -31.71 15.12 -14.23
N ARG A 177 -31.85 13.91 -13.67
CA ARG A 177 -31.23 13.54 -12.39
C ARG A 177 -29.89 12.85 -12.62
N CYS A 178 -28.82 13.48 -12.18
CA CYS A 178 -27.43 13.06 -12.41
C CYS A 178 -26.95 12.17 -11.27
N ILE A 179 -26.64 10.91 -11.56
CA ILE A 179 -26.06 9.98 -10.58
C ILE A 179 -24.64 9.64 -11.02
N PHE A 180 -23.65 10.05 -10.23
CA PHE A 180 -22.26 9.69 -10.50
C PHE A 180 -21.96 8.25 -10.07
N VAL A 181 -21.22 7.53 -10.90
CA VAL A 181 -20.79 6.15 -10.67
C VAL A 181 -19.27 6.09 -10.77
N GLY A 182 -18.57 5.81 -9.67
CA GLY A 182 -17.11 5.80 -9.70
C GLY A 182 -16.42 5.25 -8.45
N PRO A 183 -15.08 5.24 -8.41
CA PRO A 183 -14.32 4.58 -7.35
C PRO A 183 -14.11 5.43 -6.09
N CYS A 184 -14.61 6.67 -6.05
CA CYS A 184 -14.20 7.65 -5.04
C CYS A 184 -15.33 7.96 -4.05
N VAL A 185 -15.06 7.74 -2.77
CA VAL A 185 -15.97 8.11 -1.66
C VAL A 185 -15.99 9.62 -1.43
N ALA A 186 -14.88 10.32 -1.65
CA ALA A 186 -14.78 11.77 -1.44
C ALA A 186 -15.73 12.58 -2.34
N LYS A 187 -16.15 12.01 -3.48
CA LYS A 187 -17.17 12.62 -4.36
C LYS A 187 -18.52 12.80 -3.66
N LYS A 188 -18.86 11.95 -2.68
CA LYS A 188 -20.06 12.12 -1.84
C LYS A 188 -20.02 13.38 -0.99
N ALA A 189 -18.82 13.82 -0.57
CA ALA A 189 -18.66 15.11 0.11
C ALA A 189 -18.74 16.26 -0.89
N GLU A 190 -18.11 16.12 -2.06
CA GLU A 190 -18.05 17.18 -3.07
C GLU A 190 -19.44 17.68 -3.49
N ILE A 191 -20.41 16.78 -3.70
CA ILE A 191 -21.77 17.17 -4.12
C ILE A 191 -22.55 17.95 -3.06
N THR A 192 -22.05 18.01 -1.82
CA THR A 192 -22.68 18.77 -0.73
C THR A 192 -22.18 20.21 -0.63
N ASP A 193 -21.12 20.56 -1.37
CA ASP A 193 -20.58 21.92 -1.42
C ASP A 193 -21.58 22.86 -2.13
N SER A 194 -21.87 24.00 -1.51
CA SER A 194 -22.87 24.96 -1.99
C SER A 194 -22.58 25.51 -3.39
N GLN A 195 -21.32 25.55 -3.84
CA GLN A 195 -20.97 26.05 -5.18
C GLN A 195 -21.34 25.08 -6.30
N VAL A 196 -21.45 23.78 -6.01
CA VAL A 196 -21.76 22.74 -7.01
C VAL A 196 -23.05 21.97 -6.68
N ALA A 197 -23.74 22.36 -5.61
CA ALA A 197 -24.98 21.75 -5.16
C ALA A 197 -26.03 21.78 -6.27
N GLY A 198 -26.67 20.63 -6.51
CA GLY A 198 -27.69 20.46 -7.54
C GLY A 198 -27.15 20.10 -8.92
N ALA A 199 -25.83 20.11 -9.15
CA ALA A 199 -25.25 19.60 -10.40
C ALA A 199 -25.35 18.07 -10.48
N VAL A 200 -24.98 17.38 -9.39
CA VAL A 200 -25.07 15.92 -9.23
C VAL A 200 -25.99 15.62 -8.05
N ASP A 201 -26.96 14.74 -8.27
CA ASP A 201 -28.01 14.43 -7.30
C ASP A 201 -27.60 13.32 -6.32
N GLU A 202 -26.78 12.35 -6.76
CA GLU A 202 -26.29 11.26 -5.91
C GLU A 202 -24.97 10.67 -6.43
N VAL A 203 -24.22 10.02 -5.56
CA VAL A 203 -22.95 9.34 -5.87
C VAL A 203 -23.03 7.88 -5.44
N LEU A 204 -22.83 6.97 -6.41
CA LEU A 204 -22.64 5.54 -6.20
C LEU A 204 -21.16 5.17 -6.35
N THR A 205 -20.64 4.42 -5.39
CA THR A 205 -19.36 3.72 -5.60
C THR A 205 -19.53 2.53 -6.55
N LEU A 206 -18.44 2.03 -7.15
CA LEU A 206 -18.51 0.82 -7.98
C LEU A 206 -18.95 -0.40 -7.15
N GLU A 207 -18.49 -0.49 -5.91
CA GLU A 207 -18.95 -1.49 -4.92
C GLU A 207 -20.48 -1.39 -4.68
N GLU A 208 -21.01 -0.18 -4.48
CA GLU A 208 -22.45 0.03 -4.28
C GLU A 208 -23.26 -0.35 -5.53
N LEU A 209 -22.76 -0.03 -6.73
CA LEU A 209 -23.40 -0.40 -7.98
C LEU A 209 -23.48 -1.92 -8.16
N GLN A 210 -22.41 -2.66 -7.82
CA GLN A 210 -22.44 -4.13 -7.84
C GLN A 210 -23.52 -4.68 -6.88
N LYS A 211 -23.62 -4.13 -5.67
CA LYS A 211 -24.66 -4.51 -4.70
C LYS A 211 -26.06 -4.26 -5.27
N ILE A 212 -26.27 -3.15 -5.98
CA ILE A 212 -27.54 -2.85 -6.65
C ILE A 212 -27.84 -3.87 -7.76
N PHE A 213 -26.86 -4.22 -8.61
CA PHE A 213 -27.06 -5.25 -9.64
C PHE A 213 -27.48 -6.59 -9.04
N ILE A 214 -26.81 -7.02 -7.96
CA ILE A 214 -27.16 -8.26 -7.24
C ILE A 214 -28.58 -8.16 -6.68
N ALA A 215 -28.91 -7.07 -5.99
CA ALA A 215 -30.22 -6.88 -5.37
C ALA A 215 -31.37 -6.84 -6.39
N ARG A 216 -31.13 -6.31 -7.59
CA ARG A 216 -32.10 -6.24 -8.70
C ARG A 216 -32.06 -7.48 -9.62
N GLY A 217 -31.23 -8.48 -9.31
CA GLY A 217 -31.10 -9.71 -10.11
C GLY A 217 -30.55 -9.50 -11.52
N ILE A 218 -29.70 -8.48 -11.71
CA ILE A 218 -29.08 -8.16 -13.00
C ILE A 218 -27.73 -8.87 -13.07
N ASP A 219 -27.67 -9.96 -13.84
CA ASP A 219 -26.40 -10.54 -14.25
C ASP A 219 -25.81 -9.71 -15.40
N ALA A 220 -24.92 -8.79 -15.04
CA ALA A 220 -24.28 -7.89 -15.98
C ALA A 220 -23.45 -8.61 -17.07
N ALA A 221 -23.07 -9.88 -16.88
CA ALA A 221 -22.35 -10.65 -17.89
C ALA A 221 -23.25 -11.15 -19.04
N GLN A 222 -24.58 -11.17 -18.82
CA GLN A 222 -25.57 -11.68 -19.77
C GLN A 222 -26.37 -10.55 -20.44
N VAL A 223 -26.06 -9.29 -20.16
CA VAL A 223 -26.78 -8.16 -20.75
C VAL A 223 -26.31 -7.95 -22.19
N SER A 224 -27.11 -7.33 -23.05
CA SER A 224 -26.61 -6.93 -24.35
C SER A 224 -25.60 -5.79 -24.19
N PRO A 225 -24.41 -5.87 -24.84
CA PRO A 225 -23.44 -4.79 -24.78
C PRO A 225 -24.03 -3.50 -25.37
N SER A 226 -23.64 -2.35 -24.81
CA SER A 226 -24.08 -1.03 -25.24
C SER A 226 -22.92 -0.02 -25.17
N ASP A 227 -23.06 1.11 -25.86
CA ASP A 227 -22.13 2.23 -25.83
C ASP A 227 -22.72 3.42 -25.06
N PHE A 228 -21.85 4.38 -24.75
CA PHE A 228 -22.22 5.61 -24.06
C PHE A 228 -23.06 6.52 -24.94
N ASP A 229 -23.97 7.27 -24.32
CA ASP A 229 -24.72 8.36 -24.93
C ASP A 229 -23.84 9.61 -25.07
N PRO A 230 -24.21 10.57 -25.95
CA PRO A 230 -23.62 11.89 -25.97
C PRO A 230 -23.69 12.59 -24.59
N PRO A 231 -22.83 13.58 -24.32
CA PRO A 231 -21.67 13.95 -25.11
C PRO A 231 -20.54 12.92 -25.03
N HIS A 232 -19.80 12.78 -26.13
CA HIS A 232 -18.75 11.77 -26.28
C HIS A 232 -17.36 12.29 -25.91
N ALA A 233 -16.67 11.51 -25.08
CA ALA A 233 -15.34 11.84 -24.59
C ALA A 233 -14.23 11.63 -25.64
N GLY A 234 -13.13 12.36 -25.46
CA GLY A 234 -11.91 12.26 -26.25
C GLY A 234 -10.77 11.56 -25.49
N LEU A 235 -9.63 12.25 -25.38
CA LEU A 235 -8.38 11.71 -24.84
C LEU A 235 -8.42 11.56 -23.31
N ALA A 236 -9.28 12.28 -22.61
CA ALA A 236 -9.33 12.24 -21.15
C ALA A 236 -9.87 10.93 -20.52
N ARG A 237 -9.99 9.83 -21.28
CA ARG A 237 -10.22 8.49 -20.70
C ARG A 237 -9.05 7.98 -19.86
N ILE A 238 -7.84 8.50 -20.08
CA ILE A 238 -6.64 8.16 -19.30
C ILE A 238 -6.54 8.89 -17.94
N TYR A 239 -7.44 9.84 -17.68
CA TYR A 239 -7.45 10.68 -16.46
C TYR A 239 -7.33 9.92 -15.12
N PRO A 240 -7.83 8.68 -14.95
CA PRO A 240 -7.63 7.92 -13.71
C PRO A 240 -6.18 7.51 -13.41
N ILE A 241 -5.29 7.58 -14.40
CA ILE A 241 -3.88 7.19 -14.30
C ILE A 241 -3.09 8.42 -13.87
N PRO A 242 -2.14 8.32 -12.93
CA PRO A 242 -1.28 9.46 -12.56
C PRO A 242 -0.59 10.06 -13.79
N GLY A 243 -0.69 11.38 -13.96
CA GLY A 243 -0.19 12.11 -15.13
C GLY A 243 -1.23 12.20 -16.26
N GLY A 244 -2.37 11.52 -16.10
CA GLY A 244 -3.41 11.43 -17.12
C GLY A 244 -4.12 12.77 -17.35
N LEU A 245 -4.19 13.66 -16.35
CA LEU A 245 -4.68 15.03 -16.53
C LEU A 245 -3.77 15.76 -17.50
N LEU A 246 -2.47 15.82 -17.19
CA LEU A 246 -1.49 16.62 -17.95
C LEU A 246 -1.33 16.09 -19.38
N GLU A 247 -1.22 14.78 -19.55
CA GLU A 247 -1.11 14.12 -20.85
C GLU A 247 -2.35 14.38 -21.71
N SER A 248 -3.56 14.17 -21.17
CA SER A 248 -4.80 14.37 -21.93
C SER A 248 -5.12 15.83 -22.20
N ALA A 249 -4.60 16.76 -21.40
CA ALA A 249 -4.71 18.20 -21.63
C ALA A 249 -3.71 18.72 -22.67
N GLY A 250 -2.72 17.91 -23.08
CA GLY A 250 -1.61 18.37 -23.91
C GLY A 250 -0.75 19.43 -23.21
N ILE A 251 -0.68 19.38 -21.87
CA ILE A 251 0.09 20.33 -21.07
C ILE A 251 1.53 19.81 -20.93
N GLY A 252 2.47 20.59 -21.47
CA GLY A 252 3.90 20.32 -21.36
C GLY A 252 4.43 19.26 -22.32
N GLU A 253 5.71 18.89 -22.14
CA GLU A 253 6.41 17.86 -22.94
C GLU A 253 6.38 16.47 -22.25
N GLY A 254 5.29 16.17 -21.54
CA GLY A 254 5.12 14.93 -20.77
C GLY A 254 6.14 14.81 -19.63
N ILE A 255 6.67 13.59 -19.42
CA ILE A 255 7.59 13.27 -18.29
C ILE A 255 8.88 14.09 -18.31
N LEU A 256 9.27 14.66 -19.46
CA LEU A 256 10.49 15.45 -19.60
C LEU A 256 10.32 16.91 -19.19
N ASP A 257 9.08 17.36 -18.96
CA ASP A 257 8.82 18.74 -18.60
C ASP A 257 9.11 18.99 -17.11
N PRO A 258 10.14 19.79 -16.77
CA PRO A 258 10.54 20.02 -15.38
C PRO A 258 9.51 20.85 -14.59
N ARG A 259 8.49 21.40 -15.25
CA ARG A 259 7.40 22.15 -14.62
C ARG A 259 6.30 21.25 -14.06
N LEU A 260 6.28 19.97 -14.43
CA LEU A 260 5.21 19.04 -14.06
C LEU A 260 5.61 18.20 -12.85
N ILE A 261 4.80 18.26 -11.81
CA ILE A 261 4.89 17.38 -10.64
C ILE A 261 3.65 16.49 -10.64
N VAL A 262 3.86 15.19 -10.79
CA VAL A 262 2.81 14.18 -10.68
C VAL A 262 3.07 13.35 -9.44
N VAL A 263 2.18 13.42 -8.46
CA VAL A 263 2.27 12.66 -7.21
C VAL A 263 1.00 11.87 -6.95
N SER A 264 1.18 10.64 -6.48
CA SER A 264 0.07 9.70 -6.40
C SER A 264 0.25 8.77 -5.20
N GLY A 265 -0.76 8.78 -4.32
CA GLY A 265 -0.76 8.08 -3.05
C GLY A 265 -0.61 9.06 -1.89
N LYS A 266 -1.21 8.70 -0.76
CA LYS A 266 -1.32 9.55 0.43
C LYS A 266 0.02 10.09 0.93
N ASP A 267 1.05 9.25 1.01
CA ASP A 267 2.29 9.59 1.70
C ASP A 267 3.09 10.57 0.84
N GLU A 268 3.29 10.26 -0.45
CA GLU A 268 3.94 11.15 -1.43
C GLU A 268 3.19 12.47 -1.63
N THR A 269 1.84 12.43 -1.65
CA THR A 269 1.02 13.63 -1.77
C THR A 269 1.18 14.55 -0.57
N ILE A 270 1.12 14.01 0.65
CA ILE A 270 1.28 14.79 1.89
C ILE A 270 2.67 15.42 1.95
N GLU A 271 3.70 14.62 1.68
CA GLU A 271 5.09 15.07 1.70
C GLU A 271 5.31 16.20 0.70
N THR A 272 4.83 16.02 -0.53
CA THR A 272 4.98 17.00 -1.60
C THR A 272 4.27 18.30 -1.26
N LEU A 273 2.99 18.24 -0.85
CA LEU A 273 2.22 19.44 -0.50
C LEU A 273 2.85 20.20 0.67
N ALA A 274 3.44 19.50 1.65
CA ALA A 274 4.11 20.13 2.78
C ALA A 274 5.44 20.83 2.41
N GLN A 275 6.05 20.46 1.27
CA GLN A 275 7.31 21.02 0.80
C GLN A 275 7.13 22.04 -0.34
N LEU A 276 5.91 22.24 -0.84
CA LEU A 276 5.66 23.24 -1.87
C LEU A 276 5.96 24.65 -1.33
N PRO A 277 6.63 25.50 -2.13
CA PRO A 277 6.88 26.87 -1.74
C PRO A 277 5.55 27.63 -1.57
N THR A 278 5.48 28.45 -0.52
CA THR A 278 4.33 29.34 -0.29
C THR A 278 4.43 30.63 -1.08
N ASP A 279 5.67 31.10 -1.26
CA ASP A 279 5.99 32.30 -2.03
C ASP A 279 5.83 32.06 -3.54
N ASP A 280 5.60 33.14 -4.29
CA ASP A 280 5.58 33.07 -5.74
C ASP A 280 6.94 32.63 -6.29
N ILE A 281 6.90 31.75 -7.28
CA ILE A 281 8.08 31.24 -7.97
C ILE A 281 8.25 31.94 -9.32
N GLU A 282 9.50 32.13 -9.74
CA GLU A 282 9.82 32.51 -11.11
C GLU A 282 9.61 31.29 -12.03
N GLY A 283 8.43 31.22 -12.67
CA GLY A 283 8.07 30.15 -13.60
C GLY A 283 6.71 29.51 -13.29
N THR A 284 6.36 28.48 -14.05
CA THR A 284 5.12 27.71 -13.85
C THR A 284 5.46 26.38 -13.18
N LEU A 285 4.73 26.04 -12.12
CA LEU A 285 4.74 24.70 -11.53
C LEU A 285 3.34 24.13 -11.53
N LEU A 286 3.16 22.97 -12.15
CA LEU A 286 1.88 22.30 -12.31
C LEU A 286 1.90 21.01 -11.51
N VAL A 287 1.01 20.91 -10.52
CA VAL A 287 0.98 19.80 -9.57
C VAL A 287 -0.31 19.00 -9.77
N GLU A 288 -0.18 17.81 -10.35
CA GLU A 288 -1.22 16.79 -10.31
C GLU A 288 -1.01 15.92 -9.07
N ALA A 289 -1.90 16.09 -8.08
CA ALA A 289 -1.85 15.34 -6.84
C ALA A 289 -3.08 14.44 -6.69
N LEU A 290 -2.84 13.15 -6.39
CA LEU A 290 -3.88 12.15 -6.16
C LEU A 290 -3.68 11.48 -4.80
N MET A 291 -4.68 11.57 -3.92
CA MET A 291 -4.61 10.94 -2.59
C MET A 291 -4.54 9.39 -2.65
N CYS A 292 -5.01 8.79 -3.75
CA CYS A 292 -4.94 7.36 -4.02
C CYS A 292 -3.85 7.07 -5.06
N ASN A 293 -3.40 5.81 -5.15
CA ASN A 293 -2.47 5.35 -6.18
C ASN A 293 -3.15 5.23 -7.56
N GLY A 294 -3.57 6.38 -8.11
CA GLY A 294 -4.53 6.49 -9.21
C GLY A 294 -5.98 6.24 -8.77
N CYS A 295 -6.94 6.79 -9.51
CA CYS A 295 -8.37 6.61 -9.22
C CYS A 295 -8.81 5.15 -9.35
N TYR A 296 -8.08 4.34 -10.14
CA TYR A 296 -8.30 2.89 -10.25
C TYR A 296 -8.05 2.11 -8.94
N SER A 297 -7.41 2.74 -7.94
CA SER A 297 -7.18 2.18 -6.60
C SER A 297 -8.04 2.88 -5.54
N GLY A 298 -9.14 3.54 -5.94
CA GLY A 298 -10.01 4.28 -5.03
C GLY A 298 -10.77 3.39 -4.03
N PRO A 299 -11.22 3.97 -2.90
CA PRO A 299 -11.88 3.25 -1.79
C PRO A 299 -13.25 2.65 -2.12
N GLY A 300 -13.86 3.03 -3.24
CA GLY A 300 -15.13 2.53 -3.72
C GLY A 300 -15.02 1.35 -4.71
N VAL A 301 -13.85 0.72 -4.78
CA VAL A 301 -13.57 -0.47 -5.61
C VAL A 301 -13.47 -1.70 -4.72
N GLU A 302 -14.26 -2.73 -5.01
CA GLU A 302 -14.15 -4.02 -4.33
C GLU A 302 -13.13 -4.95 -5.01
N GLY A 303 -12.57 -5.89 -4.26
CA GLY A 303 -11.76 -7.00 -4.79
C GLY A 303 -10.30 -6.98 -4.36
N THR A 304 -9.65 -8.13 -4.53
CA THR A 304 -8.25 -8.38 -4.15
C THR A 304 -7.28 -8.23 -5.32
N GLU A 305 -7.77 -7.80 -6.49
CA GLU A 305 -6.94 -7.65 -7.68
C GLU A 305 -5.81 -6.63 -7.43
N PRO A 306 -4.54 -6.98 -7.74
CA PRO A 306 -3.43 -6.07 -7.61
C PRO A 306 -3.63 -4.76 -8.41
N ALA A 307 -3.22 -3.63 -7.83
CA ALA A 307 -3.38 -2.30 -8.42
C ALA A 307 -2.80 -2.19 -9.85
N MET A 308 -1.72 -2.91 -10.16
CA MET A 308 -1.11 -2.94 -11.49
C MET A 308 -2.04 -3.51 -12.57
N LEU A 309 -2.86 -4.52 -12.23
CA LEU A 309 -3.82 -5.11 -13.17
C LEU A 309 -5.03 -4.21 -13.35
N ARG A 310 -5.47 -3.54 -12.28
CA ARG A 310 -6.51 -2.50 -12.36
C ARG A 310 -6.10 -1.36 -13.28
N ARG A 311 -4.87 -0.85 -13.13
CA ARG A 311 -4.29 0.16 -14.03
C ARG A 311 -4.34 -0.31 -15.49
N ARG A 312 -3.89 -1.54 -15.74
CA ARG A 312 -3.89 -2.15 -17.08
C ARG A 312 -5.30 -2.15 -17.69
N ARG A 313 -6.34 -2.55 -16.96
CA ARG A 313 -7.73 -2.55 -17.48
C ARG A 313 -8.22 -1.17 -17.90
N VAL A 314 -7.90 -0.14 -17.11
CA VAL A 314 -8.25 1.25 -17.47
C VAL A 314 -7.52 1.68 -18.75
N THR A 315 -6.23 1.36 -18.86
CA THR A 315 -5.45 1.65 -20.06
C THR A 315 -5.96 0.91 -21.29
N GLU A 316 -6.31 -0.38 -21.15
CA GLU A 316 -6.91 -1.18 -22.22
C GLU A 316 -8.25 -0.58 -22.68
N PHE A 317 -9.11 -0.18 -21.75
CA PHE A 317 -10.37 0.49 -22.08
C PHE A 317 -10.16 1.82 -22.82
N ALA A 318 -9.23 2.66 -22.36
CA ALA A 318 -8.93 3.93 -23.00
C ALA A 318 -8.36 3.73 -24.42
N ALA A 319 -7.38 2.83 -24.57
CA ALA A 319 -6.77 2.51 -25.86
C ALA A 319 -7.77 1.92 -26.85
N GLU A 320 -8.62 0.99 -26.40
CA GLU A 320 -9.69 0.42 -27.22
C GLU A 320 -10.68 1.49 -27.68
N SER A 321 -11.10 2.37 -26.77
CA SER A 321 -12.06 3.45 -27.10
C SER A 321 -11.49 4.40 -28.16
N LEU A 322 -10.22 4.79 -28.03
CA LEU A 322 -9.54 5.63 -29.02
C LEU A 322 -9.37 4.93 -30.36
N ARG A 323 -9.03 3.63 -30.35
CA ARG A 323 -8.98 2.83 -31.58
C ARG A 323 -10.35 2.81 -32.26
N ARG A 324 -11.41 2.50 -31.53
CA ARG A 324 -12.78 2.49 -32.04
C ARG A 324 -13.21 3.86 -32.61
N GLN A 325 -12.80 4.97 -31.99
CA GLN A 325 -13.02 6.32 -32.54
C GLN A 325 -12.29 6.54 -33.86
N SER A 326 -11.03 6.11 -33.96
CA SER A 326 -10.26 6.21 -35.21
C SER A 326 -10.83 5.35 -36.35
N GLU A 327 -11.44 4.21 -36.01
CA GLU A 327 -12.10 3.29 -36.94
C GLU A 327 -13.54 3.70 -37.28
N GLY A 328 -14.10 4.71 -36.59
CA GLY A 328 -15.48 5.17 -36.75
C GLY A 328 -16.55 4.24 -36.14
N THR A 329 -16.15 3.27 -35.32
CA THR A 329 -17.06 2.35 -34.60
C THR A 329 -17.50 2.86 -33.22
N LEU A 330 -16.92 3.98 -32.78
CA LEU A 330 -17.39 4.81 -31.66
C LEU A 330 -17.46 6.26 -32.15
N PRO A 331 -18.50 7.04 -31.78
CA PRO A 331 -18.57 8.44 -32.16
C PRO A 331 -17.33 9.25 -31.74
N ALA A 332 -16.96 10.22 -32.57
CA ALA A 332 -15.86 11.14 -32.28
C ALA A 332 -16.18 12.00 -31.04
N HIS A 333 -15.14 12.59 -30.46
CA HIS A 333 -15.30 13.56 -29.37
C HIS A 333 -16.17 14.74 -29.79
N ASP A 334 -17.07 15.19 -28.92
CA ASP A 334 -17.90 16.39 -29.11
C ASP A 334 -17.15 17.64 -28.59
N PRO A 335 -16.48 18.44 -29.43
CA PRO A 335 -15.53 19.45 -28.96
C PRO A 335 -16.18 20.67 -28.28
N ASP A 336 -17.50 20.85 -28.37
CA ASP A 336 -18.17 22.07 -27.94
C ASP A 336 -19.55 21.79 -27.30
N SER A 337 -19.64 21.99 -25.98
CA SER A 337 -20.91 22.01 -25.26
C SER A 337 -21.60 23.39 -25.27
N GLY A 338 -21.05 24.37 -26.01
CA GLY A 338 -21.30 25.80 -25.85
C GLY A 338 -20.76 26.34 -24.51
N PRO A 339 -20.98 27.62 -24.18
CA PRO A 339 -20.47 28.22 -22.95
C PRO A 339 -21.06 27.50 -21.72
N LEU A 340 -20.18 26.97 -20.88
CA LEU A 340 -20.47 26.41 -19.57
C LEU A 340 -19.58 27.14 -18.57
N ASP A 341 -20.16 27.59 -17.46
CA ASP A 341 -19.36 28.10 -16.35
C ASP A 341 -18.80 26.90 -15.57
N LEU A 342 -17.49 26.69 -15.71
CA LEU A 342 -16.75 25.64 -15.02
C LEU A 342 -15.95 26.21 -13.84
N SER A 343 -16.12 27.50 -13.52
CA SER A 343 -15.38 28.14 -12.45
C SER A 343 -15.80 27.61 -11.08
N ARG A 344 -14.84 27.54 -10.15
CA ARG A 344 -15.07 27.21 -8.75
C ARG A 344 -14.04 27.94 -7.89
N SER A 345 -14.47 28.56 -6.80
CA SER A 345 -13.55 29.09 -5.80
C SER A 345 -13.35 28.10 -4.66
N PHE A 346 -12.20 28.18 -3.99
CA PHE A 346 -11.91 27.37 -2.81
C PHE A 346 -11.54 28.30 -1.67
N GLU A 347 -12.20 28.13 -0.53
CA GLU A 347 -11.94 28.93 0.67
C GLU A 347 -11.14 28.11 1.68
N PRO A 348 -10.13 28.72 2.37
CA PRO A 348 -9.43 28.08 3.46
C PRO A 348 -10.39 27.59 4.55
N ASN A 349 -10.10 26.43 5.11
CA ASN A 349 -10.84 25.83 6.22
C ASN A 349 -9.85 25.31 7.25
N ASP A 350 -9.04 26.19 7.84
CA ASP A 350 -7.93 25.80 8.69
C ASP A 350 -8.40 24.92 9.87
N GLN A 351 -7.96 23.65 9.87
CA GLN A 351 -8.20 22.67 10.93
C GLN A 351 -6.91 22.29 11.65
N ARG A 352 -5.81 23.01 11.40
CA ARG A 352 -4.54 22.81 12.12
C ARG A 352 -4.73 23.21 13.58
N SER A 353 -4.01 22.53 14.47
CA SER A 353 -3.89 22.96 15.86
C SER A 353 -2.65 23.85 15.99
N HIS A 354 -2.60 24.71 17.02
CA HIS A 354 -1.39 25.46 17.35
C HIS A 354 -0.26 24.59 17.90
N GLY A 355 -0.50 23.29 18.11
CA GLY A 355 0.44 22.35 18.70
C GLY A 355 0.77 22.66 20.17
N PRO A 356 1.21 21.66 20.93
CA PRO A 356 1.77 21.88 22.27
C PRO A 356 3.17 22.51 22.23
N THR A 357 3.57 23.16 23.32
CA THR A 357 4.97 23.54 23.55
C THR A 357 5.85 22.33 23.84
N GLU A 358 7.17 22.48 23.75
CA GLU A 358 8.11 21.40 24.11
C GLU A 358 7.94 20.95 25.57
N GLU A 359 7.63 21.87 26.48
CA GLU A 359 7.34 21.53 27.88
C GLU A 359 6.09 20.63 28.01
N GLU A 360 5.01 20.97 27.31
CA GLU A 360 3.76 20.18 27.31
C GLU A 360 3.98 18.80 26.66
N ILE A 361 4.76 18.71 25.58
CA ILE A 361 5.15 17.44 24.95
C ILE A 361 5.90 16.58 25.97
N ARG A 362 6.89 17.14 26.67
CA ARG A 362 7.67 16.40 27.68
C ARG A 362 6.81 15.97 28.86
N GLU A 363 5.87 16.80 29.30
CA GLU A 363 4.93 16.43 30.35
C GLU A 363 4.12 15.20 29.95
N ILE A 364 3.54 15.18 28.74
CA ILE A 364 2.76 14.04 28.24
C ILE A 364 3.64 12.80 28.08
N LEU A 365 4.86 12.95 27.56
CA LEU A 365 5.80 11.83 27.40
C LEU A 365 6.12 11.19 28.77
N SER A 366 6.34 12.00 29.81
CA SER A 366 6.65 11.54 31.16
C SER A 366 5.55 10.66 31.77
N ARG A 367 4.27 10.92 31.46
CA ARG A 367 3.13 10.09 31.89
C ARG A 367 3.13 8.69 31.28
N THR A 368 3.88 8.49 30.20
CA THR A 368 4.10 7.19 29.55
C THR A 368 5.51 6.64 29.78
N ASN A 369 6.13 7.00 30.92
CA ASN A 369 7.48 6.61 31.34
C ASN A 369 8.60 6.98 30.36
N LYS A 370 8.46 8.09 29.61
CA LYS A 370 9.51 8.59 28.70
C LYS A 370 10.08 9.88 29.26
N PHE A 371 11.22 9.77 29.92
CA PHE A 371 11.88 10.90 30.58
C PHE A 371 13.05 11.42 29.75
N PHE A 372 13.67 10.54 28.96
CA PHE A 372 14.84 10.85 28.14
C PHE A 372 14.59 10.49 26.66
N PRO A 373 15.33 11.09 25.72
CA PRO A 373 15.21 10.78 24.29
C PRO A 373 15.37 9.29 23.96
N GLU A 374 16.14 8.54 24.75
CA GLU A 374 16.37 7.11 24.57
C GLU A 374 15.11 6.27 24.87
N ASP A 375 14.18 6.80 25.67
CA ASP A 375 12.89 6.16 25.98
C ASP A 375 11.87 6.32 24.82
N GLU A 376 12.13 7.25 23.89
CA GLU A 376 11.29 7.51 22.72
C GLU A 376 11.52 6.45 21.63
N LEU A 377 10.96 5.26 21.83
CA LEU A 377 11.11 4.13 20.91
C LEU A 377 10.62 4.39 19.47
N ASN A 378 9.72 5.36 19.27
CA ASN A 378 9.15 5.71 17.96
C ASN A 378 8.59 4.52 17.16
N CYS A 379 7.98 3.57 17.87
CA CYS A 379 7.65 2.25 17.34
C CYS A 379 6.45 2.14 16.39
N GLY A 380 5.63 3.19 16.30
CA GLY A 380 4.42 3.15 15.45
C GLY A 380 3.24 2.33 15.98
N ALA A 381 3.38 1.57 17.08
CA ALA A 381 2.33 0.65 17.56
C ALA A 381 1.02 1.35 17.96
N CYS A 382 1.12 2.58 18.44
CA CYS A 382 -0.04 3.43 18.77
C CYS A 382 -0.70 4.07 17.53
N GLY A 383 -0.17 3.86 16.32
CA GLY A 383 -0.67 4.49 15.09
C GLY A 383 -0.06 5.85 14.75
N TYR A 384 0.91 6.32 15.54
CA TYR A 384 1.66 7.55 15.28
C TYR A 384 3.13 7.22 14.99
N PRO A 385 3.76 7.92 14.02
CA PRO A 385 5.11 7.58 13.56
C PRO A 385 6.19 7.81 14.63
N THR A 386 5.97 8.78 15.53
CA THR A 386 6.90 9.09 16.62
C THR A 386 6.17 9.23 17.95
N CYS A 387 6.90 9.05 19.06
CA CYS A 387 6.39 9.28 20.41
C CYS A 387 5.97 10.75 20.58
N ARG A 388 6.72 11.70 20.03
CA ARG A 388 6.34 13.12 19.98
C ARG A 388 5.05 13.35 19.20
N ALA A 389 4.89 12.76 18.01
CA ALA A 389 3.64 12.89 17.24
C ALA A 389 2.44 12.32 17.99
N LYS A 390 2.63 11.23 18.75
CA LYS A 390 1.60 10.71 19.66
C LYS A 390 1.30 11.71 20.78
N ALA A 391 2.32 12.30 21.40
CA ALA A 391 2.14 13.28 22.48
C ALA A 391 1.35 14.52 22.00
N VAL A 392 1.66 15.04 20.82
CA VAL A 392 0.87 16.09 20.15
C VAL A 392 -0.59 15.66 19.99
N ALA A 393 -0.83 14.44 19.51
CA ALA A 393 -2.20 13.94 19.38
C ALA A 393 -2.94 13.74 20.72
N VAL A 394 -2.22 13.39 21.80
CA VAL A 394 -2.81 13.33 23.15
C VAL A 394 -3.19 14.73 23.63
N TYR A 395 -2.32 15.72 23.41
CA TYR A 395 -2.61 17.12 23.72
C TYR A 395 -3.85 17.64 23.00
N GLU A 396 -4.01 17.30 21.73
CA GLU A 396 -5.16 17.66 20.91
C GLU A 396 -6.45 16.88 21.25
N GLY A 397 -6.40 15.95 22.21
CA GLY A 397 -7.54 15.06 22.53
C GLY A 397 -7.89 14.10 21.39
N MET A 398 -6.93 13.79 20.52
CA MET A 398 -7.08 12.84 19.40
C MET A 398 -6.62 11.43 19.77
N ALA A 399 -5.71 11.30 20.74
CA ALA A 399 -5.14 10.04 21.20
C ALA A 399 -5.19 9.92 22.72
N GLU A 400 -5.06 8.69 23.22
CA GLU A 400 -4.97 8.40 24.64
C GLU A 400 -3.56 7.93 25.02
N GLU A 401 -3.16 8.24 26.25
CA GLU A 401 -1.91 7.76 26.84
C GLU A 401 -1.85 6.21 26.82
N ALA A 402 -2.98 5.56 27.11
CA ALA A 402 -3.16 4.11 27.11
C ALA A 402 -2.93 3.44 25.74
N MET A 403 -2.84 4.18 24.63
CA MET A 403 -2.48 3.62 23.33
C MET A 403 -0.99 3.24 23.22
N CYS A 404 -0.14 3.60 24.19
CA CYS A 404 1.27 3.21 24.18
C CYS A 404 1.40 1.76 24.63
N LEU A 405 1.55 0.85 23.65
CA LEU A 405 1.64 -0.58 23.92
C LEU A 405 2.81 -0.96 24.85
N PRO A 406 4.05 -0.47 24.65
CA PRO A 406 5.15 -0.75 25.58
C PRO A 406 4.83 -0.34 27.03
N PHE A 407 4.25 0.86 27.21
CA PHE A 407 3.86 1.35 28.53
C PHE A 407 2.77 0.49 29.18
N ILE A 408 1.72 0.10 28.43
CA ILE A 408 0.67 -0.78 28.98
C ILE A 408 1.23 -2.15 29.38
N ILE A 409 2.18 -2.69 28.62
CA ILE A 409 2.82 -3.96 28.98
C ILE A 409 3.62 -3.81 30.27
N GLU A 410 4.48 -2.79 30.39
CA GLU A 410 5.25 -2.51 31.61
C GLU A 410 4.35 -2.31 32.84
N GLN A 411 3.26 -1.55 32.71
CA GLN A 411 2.28 -1.36 33.78
C GLN A 411 1.61 -2.69 34.17
N SER A 412 1.29 -3.52 33.18
CA SER A 412 0.70 -4.85 33.42
C SER A 412 1.70 -5.76 34.13
N GLU A 413 2.98 -5.75 33.77
CA GLU A 413 4.03 -6.51 34.44
C GLU A 413 4.15 -6.11 35.91
N ARG A 414 4.21 -4.80 36.20
CA ARG A 414 4.30 -4.29 37.58
C ARG A 414 3.11 -4.71 38.45
N VAL A 415 1.89 -4.53 37.95
CA VAL A 415 0.65 -4.94 38.68
C VAL A 415 0.68 -6.43 38.98
N CYS A 416 1.20 -7.22 38.06
CA CYS A 416 1.23 -8.66 38.18
C CYS A 416 2.31 -9.17 39.14
N GLU A 417 3.45 -8.49 39.17
CA GLU A 417 4.47 -8.68 40.22
C GLU A 417 3.89 -8.33 41.59
N GLU A 418 3.21 -7.19 41.74
CA GLU A 418 2.54 -6.79 42.99
C GLU A 418 1.50 -7.85 43.44
N LEU A 419 0.73 -8.39 42.50
CA LEU A 419 -0.31 -9.39 42.77
C LEU A 419 0.20 -10.84 42.82
N HIS A 420 1.52 -11.07 42.67
CA HIS A 420 2.14 -12.40 42.69
C HIS A 420 1.52 -13.41 41.70
N VAL A 421 1.04 -12.92 40.55
CA VAL A 421 0.47 -13.78 39.50
C VAL A 421 1.61 -14.25 38.57
N PRO A 422 1.62 -15.48 38.04
CA PRO A 422 2.64 -15.92 37.07
C PRO A 422 2.43 -15.33 35.67
N TRP A 423 3.46 -14.72 35.06
CA TRP A 423 3.38 -14.02 33.74
C TRP A 423 4.42 -14.46 32.69
N ASN A 424 4.93 -15.68 32.83
CA ASN A 424 5.98 -16.22 31.96
C ASN A 424 5.69 -16.09 30.45
N ASN A 425 4.41 -16.14 30.05
CA ASN A 425 4.01 -15.99 28.64
C ASN A 425 4.03 -14.53 28.14
N LEU A 426 3.78 -13.52 28.99
CA LEU A 426 3.71 -12.12 28.55
C LEU A 426 5.09 -11.49 28.43
N ARG A 427 6.04 -11.83 29.31
CA ARG A 427 7.43 -11.37 29.21
C ARG A 427 8.10 -11.85 27.93
N ASP A 428 7.79 -13.07 27.52
CA ASP A 428 8.23 -13.61 26.24
C ASP A 428 7.55 -12.87 25.08
N VAL A 429 6.24 -12.58 25.15
CA VAL A 429 5.54 -11.73 24.17
C VAL A 429 6.10 -10.32 24.11
N HIS A 430 6.46 -9.70 25.24
CA HIS A 430 7.06 -8.35 25.31
C HIS A 430 8.45 -8.32 24.66
N ARG A 431 9.30 -9.29 25.01
CA ARG A 431 10.62 -9.46 24.39
C ARG A 431 10.51 -9.78 22.90
N HIS A 432 9.50 -10.56 22.51
CA HIS A 432 9.17 -10.81 21.11
C HIS A 432 8.63 -9.57 20.40
N LEU A 433 7.86 -8.72 21.07
CA LEU A 433 7.34 -7.47 20.52
C LEU A 433 8.47 -6.48 20.30
N ILE A 434 9.34 -6.24 21.29
CA ILE A 434 10.51 -5.35 21.16
C ILE A 434 11.44 -5.84 20.04
N ASN A 435 11.67 -7.15 19.94
CA ASN A 435 12.48 -7.69 18.85
C ASN A 435 11.76 -7.57 17.51
N SER A 436 10.46 -7.89 17.43
CA SER A 436 9.63 -7.70 16.23
C SER A 436 9.49 -6.22 15.82
N GLU A 437 9.58 -5.30 16.77
CA GLU A 437 9.47 -3.85 16.61
C GLU A 437 10.77 -3.25 16.07
N LYS A 438 11.93 -3.68 16.59
CA LYS A 438 13.23 -3.40 15.97
C LYS A 438 13.29 -3.91 14.53
N LEU A 439 12.71 -5.09 14.29
CA LEU A 439 12.62 -5.68 12.95
C LEU A 439 11.65 -4.91 12.02
N ALA A 440 10.50 -4.44 12.53
CA ALA A 440 9.53 -3.66 11.75
C ALA A 440 10.02 -2.23 11.46
N SER A 441 10.66 -1.57 12.42
CA SER A 441 11.32 -0.27 12.24
C SER A 441 12.48 -0.37 11.25
N MET A 442 13.29 -1.43 11.33
CA MET A 442 14.28 -1.74 10.30
C MET A 442 13.63 -2.04 8.95
N GLY A 443 12.46 -2.67 8.91
CA GLY A 443 11.72 -2.94 7.69
C GLY A 443 11.22 -1.67 6.97
N GLN A 444 10.70 -0.70 7.71
CA GLN A 444 10.29 0.60 7.15
C GLN A 444 11.50 1.40 6.65
N MET A 445 12.59 1.45 7.42
CA MET A 445 13.84 2.10 7.00
C MET A 445 14.46 1.39 5.79
N ALA A 446 14.48 0.06 5.80
CA ALA A 446 14.91 -0.77 4.68
C ALA A 446 14.12 -0.49 3.42
N ALA A 447 12.80 -0.33 3.53
CA ALA A 447 11.94 -0.06 2.38
C ALA A 447 12.20 1.33 1.75
N GLY A 448 12.38 2.36 2.58
CA GLY A 448 12.75 3.71 2.11
C GLY A 448 14.14 3.75 1.48
N VAL A 449 15.15 3.23 2.19
CA VAL A 449 16.53 3.14 1.70
C VAL A 449 16.63 2.28 0.44
N ALA A 450 15.84 1.21 0.37
CA ALA A 450 15.82 0.35 -0.81
C ALA A 450 15.24 1.04 -2.04
N HIS A 451 14.17 1.82 -1.87
CA HIS A 451 13.57 2.57 -2.96
C HIS A 451 14.54 3.65 -3.47
N GLU A 452 15.17 4.39 -2.55
CA GLU A 452 16.13 5.44 -2.88
C GLU A 452 17.46 4.93 -3.42
N LEU A 453 17.89 3.71 -3.08
CA LEU A 453 19.11 3.11 -3.64
C LEU A 453 18.85 2.32 -4.93
N ASN A 454 17.66 1.71 -5.10
CA ASN A 454 17.31 1.03 -6.35
C ASN A 454 17.24 2.01 -7.52
N ASN A 455 16.84 3.25 -7.28
CA ASN A 455 16.75 4.29 -8.31
C ASN A 455 18.13 4.64 -8.93
N PRO A 456 19.15 5.07 -8.17
CA PRO A 456 20.48 5.34 -8.72
C PRO A 456 21.16 4.07 -9.23
N LEU A 457 20.97 2.89 -8.60
CA LEU A 457 21.54 1.64 -9.10
C LEU A 457 20.95 1.22 -10.46
N SER A 458 19.64 1.41 -10.65
CA SER A 458 19.00 1.15 -11.94
C SER A 458 19.51 2.09 -13.02
N SER A 459 19.77 3.37 -12.67
CA SER A 459 20.40 4.34 -13.57
C SER A 459 21.84 3.95 -13.90
N ILE A 460 22.65 3.53 -12.93
CA ILE A 460 24.04 3.07 -13.15
C ILE A 460 24.05 1.83 -14.05
N LEU A 461 23.18 0.85 -13.80
CA LEU A 461 23.01 -0.34 -14.64
C LEU A 461 22.59 0.03 -16.07
N LEU A 462 21.65 0.95 -16.22
CA LEU A 462 21.20 1.41 -17.54
C LEU A 462 22.34 2.08 -18.32
N TYR A 463 23.08 3.00 -17.70
CA TYR A 463 24.21 3.68 -18.35
C TYR A 463 25.37 2.72 -18.61
N ALA A 464 25.67 1.78 -17.72
CA ALA A 464 26.68 0.75 -17.93
C ALA A 464 26.33 -0.14 -19.13
N HIS A 465 25.08 -0.61 -19.26
CA HIS A 465 24.62 -1.38 -20.41
C HIS A 465 24.61 -0.57 -21.72
N ILE A 466 24.23 0.72 -21.67
CA ILE A 466 24.29 1.62 -22.83
C ILE A 466 25.74 1.80 -23.29
N LEU A 467 26.68 2.00 -22.36
CA LEU A 467 28.10 2.16 -22.64
C LEU A 467 28.70 0.87 -23.19
N GLN A 468 28.39 -0.31 -22.62
CA GLN A 468 28.81 -1.60 -23.19
C GLN A 468 28.34 -1.78 -24.63
N ARG A 469 27.10 -1.37 -24.94
CA ARG A 469 26.56 -1.47 -26.30
C ARG A 469 27.22 -0.48 -27.27
N LYS A 470 27.57 0.71 -26.81
CA LYS A 470 28.19 1.78 -27.63
C LYS A 470 29.71 1.66 -27.76
N LEU A 471 30.38 1.01 -26.82
CA LEU A 471 31.84 0.84 -26.74
C LEU A 471 32.26 -0.59 -27.06
N ARG A 472 31.46 -1.30 -27.87
CA ARG A 472 31.64 -2.71 -28.19
C ARG A 472 32.98 -3.07 -28.86
N ASP A 473 33.67 -2.06 -29.40
CA ASP A 473 34.95 -2.18 -30.10
C ASP A 473 36.17 -1.79 -29.23
N ARG A 474 35.96 -1.58 -27.92
CA ARG A 474 36.99 -1.17 -26.95
C ARG A 474 37.10 -2.16 -25.80
N ASP A 475 37.88 -3.22 -26.04
CA ASP A 475 38.13 -4.31 -25.09
C ASP A 475 38.75 -3.81 -23.76
N ASP A 476 39.42 -2.66 -23.76
CA ASP A 476 40.02 -2.03 -22.59
C ASP A 476 38.99 -1.49 -21.59
N LEU A 477 37.75 -1.22 -22.01
CA LEU A 477 36.69 -0.67 -21.16
C LEU A 477 35.52 -1.65 -20.92
N ASP A 478 35.43 -2.73 -21.69
CA ASP A 478 34.38 -3.76 -21.54
C ASP A 478 34.46 -4.45 -20.16
N HIS A 479 35.68 -4.71 -19.67
CA HIS A 479 35.90 -5.32 -18.36
C HIS A 479 35.41 -4.42 -17.22
N ASP A 480 35.77 -3.14 -17.22
CA ASP A 480 35.37 -2.18 -16.18
C ASP A 480 33.86 -1.94 -16.19
N LEU A 481 33.24 -1.85 -17.37
CA LEU A 481 31.80 -1.70 -17.51
C LEU A 481 31.02 -2.94 -17.05
N LYS A 482 31.55 -4.15 -17.31
CA LYS A 482 30.98 -5.40 -16.76
C LYS A 482 31.05 -5.40 -15.24
N LEU A 483 32.21 -5.05 -14.68
CA LEU A 483 32.40 -5.02 -13.22
C LEU A 483 31.47 -4.01 -12.55
N MET A 484 31.29 -2.82 -13.14
CA MET A 484 30.33 -1.81 -12.65
C MET A 484 28.89 -2.31 -12.68
N ALA A 485 28.48 -3.01 -13.74
CA ALA A 485 27.14 -3.59 -13.86
C ALA A 485 26.93 -4.71 -12.82
N GLU A 486 27.91 -5.61 -12.66
CA GLU A 486 27.87 -6.71 -11.70
C GLU A 486 27.80 -6.22 -10.24
N GLU A 487 28.60 -5.22 -9.86
CA GLU A 487 28.55 -4.65 -8.51
C GLU A 487 27.25 -3.85 -8.27
N SER A 488 26.69 -3.22 -9.30
CA SER A 488 25.39 -2.55 -9.19
C SER A 488 24.23 -3.54 -9.01
N GLU A 489 24.26 -4.65 -9.74
CA GLU A 489 23.29 -5.74 -9.58
C GLU A 489 23.43 -6.42 -8.21
N ARG A 490 24.65 -6.55 -7.71
CA ARG A 490 24.93 -7.05 -6.36
C ARG A 490 24.33 -6.15 -5.29
N CYS A 491 24.51 -4.83 -5.39
CA CYS A 491 23.89 -3.87 -4.49
C CYS A 491 22.35 -3.98 -4.54
N LYS A 492 21.78 -4.07 -5.74
CA LYS A 492 20.33 -4.25 -5.94
C LYS A 492 19.80 -5.55 -5.31
N LYS A 493 20.57 -6.63 -5.37
CA LYS A 493 20.25 -7.91 -4.72
C LYS A 493 20.31 -7.83 -3.19
N ILE A 494 21.30 -7.13 -2.62
CA ILE A 494 21.39 -6.89 -1.18
C ILE A 494 20.17 -6.08 -0.70
N ILE A 495 19.81 -5.05 -1.44
CA ILE A 495 18.65 -4.19 -1.18
C ILE A 495 17.34 -4.97 -1.29
N SER A 496 17.19 -5.82 -2.30
CA SER A 496 15.99 -6.65 -2.48
C SER A 496 15.82 -7.67 -1.35
N ASN A 497 16.91 -8.31 -0.92
CA ASN A 497 16.87 -9.21 0.25
C ASN A 497 16.49 -8.46 1.55
N LEU A 498 16.88 -7.19 1.67
CA LEU A 498 16.51 -6.32 2.80
C LEU A 498 15.02 -5.91 2.74
N LEU A 499 14.47 -5.69 1.54
CA LEU A 499 13.03 -5.44 1.30
C LEU A 499 12.17 -6.68 1.56
N ASP A 500 12.61 -7.85 1.12
CA ASP A 500 11.90 -9.12 1.35
C ASP A 500 11.80 -9.41 2.85
N PHE A 501 12.85 -9.11 3.61
CA PHE A 501 12.85 -9.13 5.07
C PHE A 501 11.84 -8.14 5.69
N ALA A 502 11.71 -6.94 5.13
CA ALA A 502 10.78 -5.91 5.61
C ALA A 502 9.29 -6.23 5.36
N ARG A 503 8.99 -7.00 4.30
CA ARG A 503 7.62 -7.22 3.80
C ARG A 503 6.91 -8.43 4.38
N GLN A 504 7.57 -9.27 5.17
CA GLN A 504 6.98 -10.49 5.73
C GLN A 504 5.98 -10.18 6.85
N SER A 505 4.72 -9.93 6.48
CA SER A 505 3.63 -9.60 7.42
C SER A 505 2.45 -10.57 7.41
N ARG A 506 2.43 -11.60 6.53
CA ARG A 506 1.36 -12.61 6.49
C ARG A 506 1.94 -14.00 6.22
N VAL A 507 1.75 -14.91 7.17
CA VAL A 507 2.06 -16.33 7.03
C VAL A 507 0.85 -17.03 6.42
N LYS A 508 1.05 -17.74 5.30
CA LYS A 508 0.00 -18.59 4.71
C LYS A 508 0.19 -20.01 5.23
N ILE A 509 -0.49 -20.33 6.33
CA ILE A 509 -0.46 -21.68 6.90
C ILE A 509 -1.29 -22.62 6.03
N GLU A 510 -0.67 -23.69 5.55
CA GLU A 510 -1.32 -24.79 4.85
C GLU A 510 -0.74 -26.14 5.33
N PRO A 511 -1.48 -27.26 5.19
CA PRO A 511 -0.93 -28.57 5.49
C PRO A 511 0.13 -28.95 4.46
N VAL A 512 1.38 -29.12 4.90
CA VAL A 512 2.53 -29.40 4.03
C VAL A 512 3.17 -30.73 4.37
N SER A 513 3.47 -31.52 3.33
CA SER A 513 4.34 -32.70 3.44
C SER A 513 5.77 -32.25 3.77
N VAL A 514 6.27 -32.64 4.94
CA VAL A 514 7.61 -32.25 5.40
C VAL A 514 8.69 -32.88 4.53
N GLU A 515 8.43 -34.06 3.95
CA GLU A 515 9.35 -34.69 3.00
C GLU A 515 9.51 -33.86 1.72
N GLU A 516 8.41 -33.40 1.12
CA GLU A 516 8.46 -32.55 -0.07
C GLU A 516 9.18 -31.23 0.22
N LEU A 517 8.90 -30.63 1.37
CA LEU A 517 9.51 -29.38 1.82
C LEU A 517 11.04 -29.51 1.92
N VAL A 518 11.53 -30.58 2.58
CA VAL A 518 12.97 -30.83 2.73
C VAL A 518 13.62 -31.07 1.36
N ARG A 519 12.98 -31.85 0.47
CA ARG A 519 13.50 -32.08 -0.88
C ARG A 519 13.59 -30.79 -1.69
N SER A 520 12.54 -29.97 -1.70
CA SER A 520 12.54 -28.66 -2.38
C SER A 520 13.60 -27.71 -1.82
N ALA A 521 13.85 -27.72 -0.51
CA ALA A 521 14.91 -26.91 0.09
C ALA A 521 16.31 -27.38 -0.29
N VAL A 522 16.54 -28.69 -0.39
CA VAL A 522 17.81 -29.27 -0.84
C VAL A 522 18.06 -28.93 -2.31
N ASP A 523 17.06 -29.07 -3.17
CA ASP A 523 17.15 -28.72 -4.60
C ASP A 523 17.44 -27.22 -4.79
N GLY A 524 16.73 -26.36 -4.04
CA GLY A 524 16.94 -24.91 -4.08
C GLY A 524 18.32 -24.46 -3.57
N ALA A 525 18.87 -25.18 -2.59
CA ALA A 525 20.24 -24.97 -2.12
C ALA A 525 21.27 -25.43 -3.16
N ALA A 526 21.00 -26.53 -3.87
CA ALA A 526 21.88 -27.09 -4.91
C ALA A 526 22.01 -26.18 -6.14
N CYS A 527 20.92 -25.54 -6.59
CA CYS A 527 20.93 -24.64 -7.77
C CYS A 527 21.76 -23.35 -7.60
N ASN A 528 22.11 -22.97 -6.36
CA ASN A 528 22.84 -21.74 -6.05
C ASN A 528 24.31 -21.98 -5.64
N LEU A 529 24.78 -23.23 -5.72
CA LEU A 529 26.20 -23.55 -5.51
C LEU A 529 26.98 -23.25 -6.81
N PRO A 530 28.11 -22.53 -6.73
CA PRO A 530 28.91 -22.27 -7.94
C PRO A 530 29.38 -23.60 -8.55
N PRO A 531 29.21 -23.81 -9.87
CA PRO A 531 29.70 -25.03 -10.51
C PRO A 531 31.22 -25.10 -10.39
N GLY A 532 31.72 -26.19 -9.81
CA GLY A 532 33.15 -26.44 -9.65
C GLY A 532 33.45 -27.94 -9.63
N PRO A 533 34.53 -28.39 -10.27
CA PRO A 533 34.80 -29.82 -10.53
C PRO A 533 35.28 -30.65 -9.33
N ASP A 534 35.49 -30.05 -8.15
CA ASP A 534 36.05 -30.72 -6.96
C ASP A 534 35.22 -30.48 -5.68
N ARG A 535 34.05 -31.11 -5.55
CA ARG A 535 33.35 -31.19 -4.25
C ARG A 535 32.73 -32.56 -4.03
N ASP A 536 33.39 -33.39 -3.22
CA ASP A 536 32.80 -34.55 -2.53
C ASP A 536 31.95 -34.06 -1.34
N LEU A 537 30.85 -33.37 -1.63
CA LEU A 537 29.91 -32.90 -0.61
C LEU A 537 28.54 -33.53 -0.82
N ASP A 538 28.17 -34.44 0.06
CA ASP A 538 26.87 -35.10 0.02
C ASP A 538 25.85 -34.38 0.92
N ILE A 539 24.62 -34.22 0.43
CA ILE A 539 23.49 -33.78 1.27
C ILE A 539 22.66 -35.02 1.61
N ALA A 540 22.72 -35.45 2.87
CA ALA A 540 21.98 -36.60 3.34
C ALA A 540 20.62 -36.18 3.90
N ILE A 541 19.54 -36.80 3.42
CA ILE A 541 18.16 -36.52 3.86
C ILE A 541 17.68 -37.68 4.73
N ASP A 542 17.19 -37.38 5.94
CA ASP A 542 16.60 -38.34 6.88
C ASP A 542 15.26 -37.83 7.42
N VAL A 543 14.16 -38.18 6.77
CA VAL A 543 12.82 -37.68 7.09
C VAL A 543 11.89 -38.83 7.43
N THR A 544 11.11 -38.68 8.50
CA THR A 544 10.04 -39.64 8.83
C THR A 544 9.00 -39.68 7.70
N PRO A 545 8.73 -40.84 7.08
CA PRO A 545 7.77 -40.96 5.98
C PRO A 545 6.35 -40.54 6.39
N GLY A 546 5.66 -39.79 5.53
CA GLY A 546 4.27 -39.38 5.74
C GLY A 546 4.06 -38.27 6.79
N LEU A 547 5.13 -37.59 7.21
CA LEU A 547 5.07 -36.50 8.17
C LEU A 547 4.46 -35.23 7.54
N VAL A 548 3.39 -34.71 8.16
CA VAL A 548 2.67 -33.51 7.72
C VAL A 548 2.64 -32.49 8.86
N ALA A 549 2.82 -31.21 8.53
CA ALA A 549 2.71 -30.09 9.48
C ALA A 549 2.02 -28.87 8.86
N ASP A 550 1.29 -28.11 9.68
CA ASP A 550 0.64 -26.86 9.30
C ASP A 550 1.65 -25.69 9.28
N LEU A 551 2.15 -25.32 8.10
CA LEU A 551 3.18 -24.28 7.94
C LEU A 551 3.07 -23.53 6.61
N ASP A 552 3.81 -22.43 6.47
CA ASP A 552 4.00 -21.73 5.20
C ASP A 552 5.17 -22.36 4.44
N ARG A 553 4.84 -23.01 3.32
CA ARG A 553 5.80 -23.77 2.50
C ARG A 553 6.96 -22.90 2.04
N ASP A 554 6.69 -21.69 1.55
CA ASP A 554 7.71 -20.83 0.95
C ASP A 554 8.65 -20.28 2.03
N GLN A 555 8.08 -19.81 3.14
CA GLN A 555 8.87 -19.28 4.25
C GLN A 555 9.72 -20.38 4.92
N MET A 556 9.17 -21.58 5.15
CA MET A 556 9.94 -22.65 5.76
C MET A 556 10.99 -23.24 4.80
N THR A 557 10.73 -23.25 3.49
CA THR A 557 11.75 -23.57 2.48
C THR A 557 12.91 -22.59 2.58
N GLN A 558 12.63 -21.29 2.73
CA GLN A 558 13.66 -20.26 2.91
C GLN A 558 14.50 -20.49 4.18
N VAL A 559 13.88 -20.89 5.29
CA VAL A 559 14.61 -21.25 6.53
C VAL A 559 15.59 -22.39 6.26
N LEU A 560 15.11 -23.48 5.66
CA LEU A 560 15.93 -24.66 5.37
C LEU A 560 17.06 -24.36 4.39
N VAL A 561 16.77 -23.64 3.29
CA VAL A 561 17.79 -23.21 2.32
C VAL A 561 18.88 -22.38 3.00
N ASN A 562 18.51 -21.45 3.88
CA ASN A 562 19.47 -20.63 4.62
C ASN A 562 20.35 -21.47 5.55
N LEU A 563 19.77 -22.42 6.27
CA LEU A 563 20.51 -23.31 7.18
C LEU A 563 21.44 -24.25 6.42
N ILE A 564 20.95 -24.88 5.34
CA ILE A 564 21.74 -25.77 4.47
C ILE A 564 22.91 -25.00 3.86
N LYS A 565 22.66 -23.81 3.31
CA LYS A 565 23.70 -22.97 2.73
C LYS A 565 24.77 -22.58 3.75
N ASN A 566 24.36 -22.19 4.98
CA ASN A 566 25.31 -21.89 6.05
C ASN A 566 26.17 -23.12 6.42
N GLY A 567 25.57 -24.31 6.49
CA GLY A 567 26.29 -25.56 6.71
C GLY A 567 27.30 -25.86 5.60
N VAL A 568 26.88 -25.78 4.33
CA VAL A 568 27.76 -26.00 3.16
C VAL A 568 28.91 -25.00 3.11
N GLU A 569 28.66 -23.74 3.45
CA GLU A 569 29.69 -22.70 3.48
C GLU A 569 30.68 -22.89 4.64
N ALA A 570 30.22 -23.36 5.80
CA ALA A 570 31.06 -23.67 6.96
C ALA A 570 32.01 -24.85 6.74
N MET A 571 31.75 -25.69 5.74
CA MET A 571 32.64 -26.79 5.34
C MET A 571 33.93 -26.31 4.66
N GLU A 572 34.01 -25.06 4.18
CA GLU A 572 35.22 -24.45 3.58
C GLU A 572 35.95 -25.34 2.55
N ARG A 573 35.21 -26.10 1.74
CA ARG A 573 35.72 -27.08 0.73
C ARG A 573 36.31 -28.38 1.30
N ARG A 574 36.05 -28.72 2.57
CA ARG A 574 36.27 -30.06 3.11
C ARG A 574 35.26 -31.04 2.51
N ALA A 575 35.70 -32.26 2.24
CA ALA A 575 34.81 -33.37 1.93
C ALA A 575 34.01 -33.76 3.18
N GLY A 576 32.75 -34.17 3.00
CA GLY A 576 31.86 -34.52 4.10
C GLY A 576 30.40 -34.41 3.72
N ALA A 577 29.51 -34.51 4.71
CA ALA A 577 28.08 -34.47 4.47
C ALA A 577 27.37 -33.42 5.33
N VAL A 578 26.42 -32.71 4.72
CA VAL A 578 25.41 -31.91 5.45
C VAL A 578 24.18 -32.79 5.60
N ARG A 579 23.78 -33.08 6.84
CA ARG A 579 22.61 -33.92 7.12
C ARG A 579 21.40 -33.04 7.43
N VAL A 580 20.32 -33.22 6.68
CA VAL A 580 19.02 -32.59 6.92
C VAL A 580 18.06 -33.66 7.42
N SER A 581 17.56 -33.52 8.65
CA SER A 581 16.61 -34.47 9.23
C SER A 581 15.31 -33.84 9.69
N ALA A 582 14.23 -34.61 9.65
CA ALA A 582 12.91 -34.17 10.10
C ALA A 582 12.14 -35.31 10.77
N HIS A 583 11.83 -35.14 12.07
CA HIS A 583 11.15 -36.16 12.86
C HIS A 583 10.08 -35.54 13.77
N ALA A 584 9.02 -36.30 14.04
CA ALA A 584 8.08 -35.96 15.11
C ALA A 584 8.76 -36.10 16.47
N VAL A 585 8.52 -35.15 17.37
CA VAL A 585 9.08 -35.18 18.73
C VAL A 585 8.19 -36.07 19.61
N PRO A 586 8.70 -37.21 20.13
CA PRO A 586 7.88 -38.18 20.86
C PRO A 586 7.15 -37.57 22.05
N GLY A 587 5.85 -37.85 22.16
CA GLY A 587 5.00 -37.37 23.27
C GLY A 587 4.58 -35.89 23.15
N THR A 588 4.82 -35.25 22.01
CA THR A 588 4.41 -33.85 21.75
C THR A 588 3.77 -33.72 20.36
N ASP A 589 3.03 -32.64 20.13
CA ASP A 589 2.47 -32.29 18.81
C ASP A 589 3.43 -31.36 18.04
N ARG A 590 4.71 -31.74 17.94
CA ARG A 590 5.75 -30.91 17.32
C ARG A 590 6.63 -31.71 16.36
N VAL A 591 7.02 -31.07 15.27
CA VAL A 591 8.03 -31.58 14.34
C VAL A 591 9.34 -30.84 14.57
N ARG A 592 10.44 -31.59 14.61
CA ARG A 592 11.79 -31.08 14.69
C ARG A 592 12.53 -31.29 13.38
N LEU A 593 12.88 -30.18 12.75
CA LEU A 593 13.77 -30.08 11.59
C LEU A 593 15.19 -29.82 12.11
N SER A 594 16.19 -30.54 11.62
CA SER A 594 17.59 -30.33 12.01
C SER A 594 18.51 -30.29 10.80
N VAL A 595 19.47 -29.37 10.79
CA VAL A 595 20.51 -29.26 9.76
C VAL A 595 21.85 -29.34 10.46
N SER A 596 22.61 -30.39 10.18
CA SER A 596 23.90 -30.69 10.80
C SER A 596 25.02 -30.62 9.76
N ASP A 597 26.04 -29.82 10.06
CA ASP A 597 27.28 -29.71 9.29
C ASP A 597 28.49 -30.25 10.07
N GLN A 598 29.56 -30.57 9.34
CA GLN A 598 30.85 -31.03 9.88
C GLN A 598 31.93 -29.95 9.67
N GLY A 599 31.51 -28.68 9.71
CA GLY A 599 32.31 -27.53 9.34
C GLY A 599 33.20 -27.03 10.48
N THR A 600 33.58 -25.76 10.42
CA THR A 600 34.47 -25.12 11.39
C THR A 600 33.82 -24.84 12.75
N GLY A 601 32.50 -25.01 12.88
CA GLY A 601 31.75 -24.68 14.10
C GLY A 601 31.71 -23.17 14.40
N ILE A 602 30.92 -22.79 15.39
CA ILE A 602 30.73 -21.39 15.81
C ILE A 602 31.62 -21.10 17.03
N PRO A 603 32.56 -20.14 16.95
CA PRO A 603 33.42 -19.75 18.07
C PRO A 603 32.61 -19.26 19.29
N ALA A 604 33.04 -19.58 20.51
CA ALA A 604 32.32 -19.26 21.75
C ALA A 604 31.96 -17.76 21.89
N GLY A 605 32.85 -16.84 21.50
CA GLY A 605 32.59 -15.39 21.54
C GLY A 605 31.60 -14.86 20.48
N ALA A 606 31.17 -15.72 19.55
CA ALA A 606 30.21 -15.38 18.49
C ALA A 606 28.81 -15.98 18.73
N GLN A 607 28.66 -16.94 19.66
CA GLN A 607 27.42 -17.70 19.87
C GLN A 607 26.23 -16.81 20.26
N ASP A 608 26.43 -15.81 21.12
CA ASP A 608 25.37 -14.88 21.53
C ASP A 608 24.94 -13.88 20.43
N LYS A 609 25.68 -13.85 19.32
CA LYS A 609 25.52 -12.84 18.26
C LYS A 609 25.00 -13.43 16.95
N VAL A 610 24.93 -14.74 16.79
CA VAL A 610 24.60 -15.37 15.49
C VAL A 610 23.20 -15.07 14.97
N PHE A 611 22.26 -14.73 15.86
CA PHE A 611 20.91 -14.29 15.49
C PHE A 611 20.77 -12.76 15.44
N GLN A 612 21.85 -12.00 15.67
CA GLN A 612 21.84 -10.55 15.53
C GLN A 612 21.96 -10.17 14.04
N PRO A 613 21.15 -9.21 13.56
CA PRO A 613 21.25 -8.71 12.19
C PRO A 613 22.65 -8.19 11.83
N PHE A 614 23.08 -8.45 10.60
CA PHE A 614 24.38 -8.04 10.03
C PHE A 614 25.61 -8.67 10.70
N PHE A 615 25.44 -9.48 11.74
CA PHE A 615 26.53 -10.25 12.30
C PHE A 615 26.90 -11.38 11.34
N THR A 616 28.17 -11.42 10.93
CA THR A 616 28.72 -12.47 10.09
C THR A 616 30.16 -12.73 10.48
N THR A 617 30.54 -14.01 10.54
CA THR A 617 31.94 -14.44 10.72
C THR A 617 32.70 -14.53 9.38
N LYS A 618 32.01 -14.24 8.26
CA LYS A 618 32.55 -14.33 6.90
C LYS A 618 33.32 -13.05 6.52
N SER A 619 34.31 -13.17 5.64
CA SER A 619 35.06 -12.03 5.10
C SER A 619 34.13 -10.99 4.43
N ILE A 620 34.52 -9.71 4.49
CA ILE A 620 33.78 -8.58 3.91
C ILE A 620 33.29 -8.93 2.49
N GLY A 621 31.97 -8.85 2.28
CA GLY A 621 31.30 -9.12 1.00
C GLY A 621 30.84 -10.56 0.75
N LYS A 622 31.18 -11.56 1.58
CA LYS A 622 30.76 -12.97 1.38
C LYS A 622 29.48 -13.38 2.12
N GLY A 623 28.88 -12.50 2.91
CA GLY A 623 27.61 -12.77 3.59
C GLY A 623 26.97 -11.48 4.10
N THR A 624 25.64 -11.39 4.00
CA THR A 624 24.86 -10.22 4.44
C THR A 624 24.60 -10.20 5.95
N GLY A 625 24.83 -11.32 6.66
CA GLY A 625 24.51 -11.45 8.08
C GLY A 625 23.01 -11.43 8.40
N LEU A 626 22.14 -11.58 7.40
CA LEU A 626 20.67 -11.51 7.58
C LEU A 626 19.98 -12.88 7.62
N GLY A 627 20.60 -13.94 7.09
CA GLY A 627 19.95 -15.24 6.91
C GLY A 627 19.44 -15.90 8.21
N LEU A 628 20.25 -15.92 9.27
CA LEU A 628 19.87 -16.49 10.57
C LEU A 628 18.83 -15.64 11.32
N PRO A 629 18.94 -14.30 11.37
CA PRO A 629 17.85 -13.43 11.86
C PRO A 629 16.52 -13.63 11.12
N ILE A 630 16.54 -13.78 9.78
CA ILE A 630 15.36 -14.10 8.97
C ILE A 630 14.77 -15.44 9.41
N SER A 631 15.61 -16.47 9.51
CA SER A 631 15.18 -17.81 9.94
C SER A 631 14.55 -17.78 11.34
N TYR A 632 15.11 -16.98 12.25
CA TYR A 632 14.56 -16.77 13.59
C TYR A 632 13.15 -16.15 13.55
N GLY A 633 12.95 -15.10 12.76
CA GLY A 633 11.66 -14.44 12.59
C GLY A 633 10.59 -15.40 12.05
N ILE A 634 10.89 -16.10 10.96
CA ILE A 634 9.98 -17.06 10.32
C ILE A 634 9.57 -18.16 11.30
N VAL A 635 10.53 -18.79 11.98
CA VAL A 635 10.24 -19.88 12.93
C VAL A 635 9.36 -19.40 14.08
N LYS A 636 9.57 -18.16 14.56
CA LYS A 636 8.73 -17.58 15.62
C LYS A 636 7.31 -17.27 15.14
N MET A 637 7.14 -16.81 13.90
CA MET A 637 5.81 -16.61 13.30
C MET A 637 5.02 -17.93 13.13
N HIS A 638 5.73 -19.06 13.12
CA HIS A 638 5.16 -20.42 13.12
C HIS A 638 4.97 -21.01 14.52
N ASN A 639 5.00 -20.19 15.59
CA ASN A 639 4.94 -20.62 16.99
C ASN A 639 6.04 -21.64 17.36
N GLY A 640 7.18 -21.56 16.66
CA GLY A 640 8.29 -22.46 16.80
C GLY A 640 9.45 -21.91 17.64
N ASN A 641 10.47 -22.75 17.78
CA ASN A 641 11.73 -22.38 18.38
C ASN A 641 12.90 -22.80 17.48
N ILE A 642 13.94 -21.96 17.43
CA ILE A 642 15.20 -22.26 16.74
C ILE A 642 16.35 -22.13 17.72
N TRP A 643 17.26 -23.10 17.72
CA TRP A 643 18.49 -23.10 18.51
C TRP A 643 19.58 -23.89 17.79
N PHE A 644 20.77 -23.95 18.35
CA PHE A 644 21.87 -24.70 17.76
C PHE A 644 22.78 -25.32 18.83
N ASP A 645 23.41 -26.42 18.46
CA ASP A 645 24.51 -27.05 19.18
C ASP A 645 25.75 -26.95 18.29
N SER A 646 26.83 -26.35 18.78
CA SER A 646 28.05 -26.11 17.98
C SER A 646 29.30 -26.31 18.81
N GLU A 647 30.27 -27.02 18.22
CA GLU A 647 31.60 -27.20 18.79
C GLU A 647 32.65 -26.72 17.77
N GLN A 648 33.53 -25.83 18.21
CA GLN A 648 34.53 -25.23 17.34
C GLN A 648 35.49 -26.29 16.79
N GLY A 649 35.59 -26.37 15.47
CA GLY A 649 36.41 -27.35 14.75
C GLY A 649 35.72 -28.68 14.44
N VAL A 650 34.51 -28.92 14.96
CA VAL A 650 33.74 -30.17 14.78
C VAL A 650 32.54 -29.95 13.87
N GLY A 651 31.77 -28.87 14.07
CA GLY A 651 30.60 -28.55 13.23
C GLY A 651 29.46 -27.91 14.02
N THR A 652 28.34 -27.66 13.34
CA THR A 652 27.13 -27.08 13.95
C THR A 652 25.89 -27.88 13.58
N THR A 653 24.99 -28.06 14.54
CA THR A 653 23.64 -28.57 14.29
C THR A 653 22.63 -27.50 14.67
N PHE A 654 21.89 -26.98 13.70
CA PHE A 654 20.74 -26.13 13.93
C PHE A 654 19.48 -26.98 14.09
N HIS A 655 18.66 -26.63 15.08
CA HIS A 655 17.40 -27.26 15.38
C HIS A 655 16.26 -26.24 15.23
N VAL A 656 15.21 -26.62 14.50
CA VAL A 656 13.98 -25.87 14.33
C VAL A 656 12.83 -26.76 14.76
N GLU A 657 12.03 -26.31 15.73
CA GLU A 657 10.89 -27.06 16.24
C GLU A 657 9.61 -26.25 16.08
N ILE A 658 8.61 -26.80 15.39
CA ILE A 658 7.32 -26.15 15.11
C ILE A 658 6.16 -27.10 15.47
N PRO A 659 4.96 -26.58 15.83
CA PRO A 659 3.77 -27.40 16.05
C PRO A 659 3.36 -28.16 14.78
N MET A 660 2.90 -29.42 14.91
CA MET A 660 2.42 -30.24 13.79
C MET A 660 0.99 -29.86 13.42
N THR A 661 0.12 -29.70 14.42
CA THR A 661 -1.21 -29.13 14.23
C THR A 661 -1.32 -27.82 14.99
N ARG A 662 -2.02 -26.85 14.40
CA ARG A 662 -2.35 -25.63 15.13
C ARG A 662 -3.52 -25.94 16.06
N SER A 663 -3.24 -26.38 17.29
CA SER A 663 -4.28 -26.66 18.28
C SER A 663 -5.11 -25.40 18.60
N GLY A 664 -6.34 -25.36 18.10
CA GLY A 664 -7.50 -24.74 18.75
C GLY A 664 -7.40 -23.27 19.11
N GLY A 665 -7.55 -22.41 18.10
CA GLY A 665 -7.92 -21.02 18.23
C GLY A 665 -8.63 -20.58 16.95
N GLU A 666 -9.75 -21.23 16.62
CA GLU A 666 -10.67 -20.73 15.61
C GLU A 666 -11.04 -19.28 15.97
N ARG A 667 -10.45 -18.32 15.26
CA ARG A 667 -11.27 -17.20 14.82
C ARG A 667 -12.01 -17.71 13.60
N SER A 668 -13.23 -18.19 13.83
CA SER A 668 -14.17 -18.47 12.74
C SER A 668 -14.22 -17.27 11.79
N PRO A 669 -14.35 -17.50 10.47
CA PRO A 669 -14.65 -16.42 9.55
C PRO A 669 -16.06 -15.91 9.85
N LYS A 670 -16.16 -14.74 10.47
CA LYS A 670 -17.33 -13.88 10.44
C LYS A 670 -16.87 -12.44 10.24
#